data_AF-A0A6L9QHF7-F1
#
_entry.id   AF-A0A6L9QHF7-F1
#
_cell.length_a   1.000
_cell.length_b   1.000
_cell.length_c   1.000
_cell.angle_alpha   90.00
_cell.angle_beta   90.00
_cell.angle_gamma   90.00
#
_symmetry.space_group_name_H-M   'P 1'
#
loop_
_entity.id
_entity.type
_entity.pdbx_description
1 polymer ?
#
loop_
_entity_poly.entity_id
_entity_poly.type
_entity_poly.pdbx_seq_one_letter_code
_entity_poly.pdbx_strand_id
1 'polypeptide(L)'
;MPQLLVSVIIPVFNCRDTVSEALDSVFAQTMPAERIETIVVDDGSTDGSAELLDDLARAHDRLTVLHQPNSGGAGAPRNRGLERASGKYVFFLDADDRLGPEALERMVAMAERNDTDIVLGKQLGVGGRKTPKVFGENVERTHVLEPGSELFRRMSMAALQLFRRSLIEDAGLRFAEGVLSHEDQLFTAGAHLRARAVSILADYDCYHWMARSDGTSSTQLGGAHASDIYAIVARAMDQAAEYAEPGEIRDRLHRRYLDLEVFGRLERLYLGAPGDERKITYTAGRELLEKWLTPTLLRQLPPLRRVVAHCLLNDLAEELEAVLRFHSATGRPGLHLEDGRCFQKYPYFRDEATGIPDACYEIATTPRMLHRLEPPTWADGALLVGGTVVVRDTDEGTPELHLVLEDGEGARHRVACANGPAERTGEGMATSYTATLDPASHEWRDGRWAVSVEVSIGGHLQSVPVLKPRDMHVPAVICTRPAGGARLVRVLPVRGKGALALELGGALTHADFPDAEVDLGAGNRLRVRTGAPAVHGPGPAPAMSVVLRHSRHEDAVIRAELRPDEPARLRAEVSLARARTGRWAAYLEIDGVGGPVRARFTEGSGVPGPVTASWAPPRRLHVRLDDARLTALVTDPVRRRLGGLRRRWSRTP
;
A
#
# COMPACT_ATOMS: atom_id res chain seq x y z
N MET A 1 52.24 21.65 -4.55
CA MET A 1 50.97 21.84 -5.27
C MET A 1 49.87 21.16 -4.46
N PRO A 2 48.64 21.68 -4.40
CA PRO A 2 47.53 20.98 -3.77
C PRO A 2 47.38 19.60 -4.43
N GLN A 3 47.19 18.55 -3.61
CA GLN A 3 47.06 17.19 -4.10
C GLN A 3 45.71 17.03 -4.83
N LEU A 4 45.75 16.55 -6.07
CA LEU A 4 44.55 16.24 -6.85
C LEU A 4 43.71 15.19 -6.10
N LEU A 5 42.41 15.47 -5.96
CA LEU A 5 41.50 14.66 -5.16
C LEU A 5 40.57 13.82 -6.04
N VAL A 6 40.06 14.38 -7.14
CA VAL A 6 39.16 13.69 -8.07
C VAL A 6 39.64 13.85 -9.51
N SER A 7 39.75 12.74 -10.22
CA SER A 7 39.87 12.71 -11.69
C SER A 7 38.49 12.44 -12.28
N VAL A 8 37.96 13.38 -13.07
CA VAL A 8 36.72 13.18 -13.83
C VAL A 8 37.08 12.73 -15.24
N ILE A 9 36.68 11.52 -15.62
CA ILE A 9 36.93 10.95 -16.94
C ILE A 9 35.66 11.01 -17.79
N ILE A 10 35.76 11.59 -18.98
CA ILE A 10 34.63 11.78 -19.90
C ILE A 10 34.97 11.13 -21.26
N PRO A 11 34.37 9.99 -21.61
CA PRO A 11 34.47 9.44 -22.96
C PRO A 11 33.57 10.22 -23.92
N VAL A 12 34.09 10.61 -25.08
CA VAL A 12 33.35 11.41 -26.07
C VAL A 12 33.37 10.71 -27.43
N PHE A 13 32.20 10.50 -28.00
CA PHE A 13 32.04 10.13 -29.41
C PHE A 13 30.80 10.80 -29.97
N ASN A 14 30.99 11.70 -30.94
CA ASN A 14 29.92 12.47 -31.57
C ASN A 14 28.94 13.10 -30.55
N CYS A 15 29.48 13.95 -29.66
CA CYS A 15 28.72 14.61 -28.60
C CYS A 15 28.86 16.13 -28.66
N ARG A 16 29.07 16.72 -29.84
CA ARG A 16 29.37 18.16 -30.00
C ARG A 16 28.34 19.05 -29.31
N ASP A 17 27.07 18.68 -29.36
CA ASP A 17 25.96 19.47 -28.83
C ASP A 17 25.78 19.33 -27.30
N THR A 18 26.44 18.38 -26.66
CA THR A 18 26.20 18.04 -25.25
C THR A 18 27.43 18.10 -24.36
N VAL A 19 28.63 17.86 -24.93
CA VAL A 19 29.88 17.78 -24.17
C VAL A 19 30.24 19.07 -23.42
N SER A 20 29.86 20.24 -23.95
CA SER A 20 30.04 21.52 -23.25
C SER A 20 29.22 21.57 -21.96
N GLU A 21 27.97 21.09 -21.95
CA GLU A 21 27.15 21.08 -20.74
C GLU A 21 27.72 20.13 -19.67
N ALA A 22 28.27 18.98 -20.10
CA ALA A 22 28.94 18.04 -19.21
C ALA A 22 30.17 18.69 -18.56
N LEU A 23 31.03 19.33 -19.36
CA LEU A 23 32.22 20.05 -18.89
C LEU A 23 31.86 21.23 -17.97
N ASP A 24 30.88 22.03 -18.35
CA ASP A 24 30.40 23.16 -17.53
C ASP A 24 29.94 22.67 -16.15
N SER A 25 29.28 21.50 -16.07
CA SER A 25 28.86 20.92 -14.80
C SER A 25 30.03 20.49 -13.90
N VAL A 26 31.18 20.11 -14.50
CA VAL A 26 32.42 19.79 -13.77
C VAL A 26 33.13 21.08 -13.32
N PHE A 27 33.18 22.10 -14.19
CA PHE A 27 33.82 23.38 -13.86
C PHE A 27 33.02 24.20 -12.84
N ALA A 28 31.71 23.99 -12.75
CA ALA A 28 30.84 24.63 -11.77
C ALA A 28 30.77 23.91 -10.42
N GLN A 29 31.60 22.87 -10.18
CA GLN A 29 31.63 22.17 -8.90
C GLN A 29 32.05 23.10 -7.75
N THR A 30 31.44 22.91 -6.58
CA THR A 30 31.79 23.67 -5.36
C THR A 30 33.13 23.24 -4.77
N MET A 31 33.60 22.03 -5.08
CA MET A 31 34.93 21.57 -4.70
C MET A 31 35.99 22.49 -5.34
N PRO A 32 37.02 22.94 -4.59
CA PRO A 32 38.06 23.81 -5.13
C PRO A 32 38.66 23.22 -6.40
N ALA A 33 38.64 24.00 -7.47
CA ALA A 33 38.95 23.49 -8.80
C ALA A 33 40.37 22.89 -8.89
N GLU A 34 41.32 23.29 -8.02
CA GLU A 34 42.68 22.73 -7.94
C GLU A 34 42.73 21.29 -7.42
N ARG A 35 41.61 20.78 -6.90
CA ARG A 35 41.45 19.40 -6.45
C ARG A 35 40.80 18.51 -7.51
N ILE A 36 40.41 19.08 -8.66
CA ILE A 36 39.76 18.38 -9.76
C ILE A 36 40.68 18.43 -10.98
N GLU A 37 40.90 17.29 -11.60
CA GLU A 37 41.40 17.22 -12.98
C GLU A 37 40.30 16.63 -13.87
N THR A 38 40.21 17.12 -15.10
CA THR A 38 39.22 16.65 -16.09
C THR A 38 39.95 16.05 -17.26
N ILE A 39 39.65 14.79 -17.57
CA ILE A 39 40.30 14.02 -18.63
C ILE A 39 39.21 13.63 -19.63
N VAL A 40 39.24 14.25 -20.80
CA VAL A 40 38.35 13.90 -21.91
C VAL A 40 39.10 13.01 -22.88
N VAL A 41 38.46 11.92 -23.31
CA VAL A 41 38.99 11.05 -24.36
C VAL A 41 38.01 11.03 -25.53
N ASP A 42 38.39 11.71 -26.61
CA ASP A 42 37.69 11.69 -27.89
C ASP A 42 37.99 10.38 -28.64
N ASP A 43 36.96 9.59 -28.84
CA ASP A 43 36.97 8.28 -29.49
C ASP A 43 36.71 8.41 -30.99
N GLY A 44 37.43 9.32 -31.64
CA GLY A 44 37.40 9.50 -33.09
C GLY A 44 36.11 10.14 -33.60
N SER A 45 35.65 11.22 -32.96
CA SER A 45 34.45 11.95 -33.37
C SER A 45 34.59 12.57 -34.77
N THR A 46 33.46 12.74 -35.45
CA THR A 46 33.36 13.26 -36.82
C THR A 46 32.34 14.40 -36.96
N ASP A 47 31.69 14.77 -35.87
CA ASP A 47 30.66 15.81 -35.79
C ASP A 47 31.22 17.20 -35.43
N GLY A 48 32.54 17.32 -35.28
CA GLY A 48 33.21 18.52 -34.79
C GLY A 48 33.51 18.52 -33.28
N SER A 49 33.25 17.44 -32.55
CA SER A 49 33.56 17.36 -31.11
C SER A 49 35.07 17.52 -30.85
N ALA A 50 35.92 16.96 -31.71
CA ALA A 50 37.37 16.99 -31.52
C ALA A 50 37.91 18.43 -31.51
N GLU A 51 37.54 19.25 -32.50
CA GLU A 51 37.98 20.64 -32.60
C GLU A 51 37.44 21.48 -31.44
N LEU A 52 36.20 21.24 -31.02
CA LEU A 52 35.62 21.91 -29.84
C LEU A 52 36.40 21.59 -28.56
N LEU A 53 36.79 20.33 -28.38
CA LEU A 53 37.57 19.90 -27.23
C LEU A 53 38.98 20.52 -27.22
N ASP A 54 39.64 20.60 -28.37
CA ASP A 54 40.93 21.28 -28.52
C ASP A 54 40.84 22.78 -28.17
N ASP A 55 39.75 23.44 -28.59
CA ASP A 55 39.48 24.84 -28.25
C ASP A 55 39.30 25.03 -26.74
N LEU A 56 38.52 24.14 -26.11
CA LEU A 56 38.27 24.17 -24.67
C LEU A 56 39.53 23.86 -23.85
N ALA A 57 40.35 22.90 -24.28
CA ALA A 57 41.61 22.56 -23.61
C ALA A 57 42.59 23.73 -23.57
N ARG A 58 42.58 24.58 -24.61
CA ARG A 58 43.38 25.82 -24.65
C ARG A 58 42.87 26.90 -23.69
N ALA A 59 41.60 26.86 -23.33
CA ALA A 59 40.98 27.83 -22.40
C ALA A 59 40.99 27.36 -20.94
N HIS A 60 41.17 26.06 -20.69
CA HIS A 60 41.07 25.46 -19.36
C HIS A 60 42.30 24.61 -19.03
N ASP A 61 43.23 25.15 -18.24
CA ASP A 61 44.50 24.50 -17.86
C ASP A 61 44.36 23.13 -17.15
N ARG A 62 43.16 22.77 -16.69
CA ARG A 62 42.86 21.52 -15.98
C ARG A 62 42.07 20.51 -16.82
N LEU A 63 41.84 20.83 -18.09
CA LEU A 63 41.23 19.96 -19.07
C LEU A 63 42.33 19.31 -19.90
N THR A 64 42.52 18.00 -19.73
CA THR A 64 43.36 17.19 -20.60
C THR A 64 42.48 16.51 -21.64
N VAL A 65 42.77 16.73 -22.93
CA VAL A 65 42.10 16.06 -24.04
C VAL A 65 43.05 15.04 -24.65
N LEU A 66 42.55 13.82 -24.84
CA LEU A 66 43.23 12.73 -25.54
C LEU A 66 42.39 12.34 -26.75
N HIS A 67 43.05 12.04 -27.88
CA HIS A 67 42.37 11.53 -29.07
C HIS A 67 42.79 10.09 -29.38
N GLN A 68 41.84 9.32 -29.88
CA GLN A 68 42.06 7.97 -30.37
C GLN A 68 41.16 7.66 -31.59
N PRO A 69 41.49 6.66 -32.40
CA PRO A 69 40.55 6.12 -33.38
C PRO A 69 39.33 5.51 -32.69
N ASN A 70 38.15 5.62 -33.32
CA ASN A 70 36.90 5.08 -32.78
C ASN A 70 37.02 3.60 -32.42
N SER A 71 36.80 3.29 -31.15
CA SER A 71 36.92 1.96 -30.55
C SER A 71 35.61 1.16 -30.55
N GLY A 72 34.49 1.79 -30.90
CA GLY A 72 33.18 1.16 -30.96
C GLY A 72 32.38 1.18 -29.65
N GLY A 73 32.88 1.81 -28.58
CA GLY A 73 32.17 1.93 -27.31
C GLY A 73 32.96 2.69 -26.23
N ALA A 74 32.34 2.94 -25.08
CA ALA A 74 32.93 3.79 -24.03
C ALA A 74 34.08 3.13 -23.24
N GLY A 75 34.32 1.82 -23.41
CA GLY A 75 35.29 1.07 -22.61
C GLY A 75 36.74 1.51 -22.80
N ALA A 76 37.22 1.53 -24.05
CA ALA A 76 38.58 1.92 -24.37
C ALA A 76 38.89 3.39 -23.99
N PRO A 77 38.03 4.39 -24.32
CA PRO A 77 38.30 5.77 -23.89
C PRO A 77 38.30 5.92 -22.36
N ARG A 78 37.46 5.19 -21.61
CA ARG A 78 37.51 5.19 -20.13
C ARG A 78 38.80 4.56 -19.60
N ASN A 79 39.27 3.45 -20.17
CA ASN A 79 40.55 2.83 -19.81
C ASN A 79 41.73 3.77 -20.07
N ARG A 80 41.75 4.46 -21.22
CA ARG A 80 42.78 5.44 -21.56
C ARG A 80 42.75 6.67 -20.64
N GLY A 81 41.56 7.10 -20.23
CA GLY A 81 41.41 8.12 -19.20
C GLY A 81 41.97 7.67 -17.84
N LEU A 82 41.71 6.41 -17.45
CA LEU A 82 42.23 5.83 -16.22
C LEU A 82 43.76 5.80 -16.17
N GLU A 83 44.43 5.54 -17.29
CA GLU A 83 45.90 5.57 -17.38
C GLU A 83 46.50 6.95 -17.11
N ARG A 84 45.73 8.02 -17.30
CA ARG A 84 46.15 9.40 -17.02
C ARG A 84 45.68 9.95 -15.68
N ALA A 85 44.70 9.31 -15.04
CA ALA A 85 44.12 9.76 -13.79
C ALA A 85 45.13 9.73 -12.64
N SER A 86 45.21 10.81 -11.87
CA SER A 86 46.15 10.99 -10.75
C SER A 86 45.47 11.31 -9.41
N GLY A 87 44.21 11.75 -9.44
CA GLY A 87 43.37 12.04 -8.27
C GLY A 87 43.17 10.84 -7.34
N LYS A 88 42.97 11.08 -6.04
CA LYS A 88 42.70 10.01 -5.05
C LYS A 88 41.44 9.20 -5.40
N TYR A 89 40.44 9.84 -6.00
CA TYR A 89 39.21 9.24 -6.49
C TYR A 89 39.06 9.46 -7.99
N VAL A 90 38.30 8.58 -8.62
CA VAL A 90 37.92 8.64 -10.04
C VAL A 90 36.40 8.68 -10.14
N PHE A 91 35.88 9.55 -11.01
CA PHE A 91 34.48 9.60 -11.38
C PHE A 91 34.34 9.53 -12.91
N PHE A 92 33.43 8.69 -13.41
CA PHE A 92 33.13 8.62 -14.84
C PHE A 92 31.85 9.39 -15.13
N LEU A 93 31.93 10.38 -16.02
CA LEU A 93 30.82 11.20 -16.46
C LEU A 93 30.62 11.00 -17.96
N ASP A 94 29.43 10.60 -18.39
CA ASP A 94 29.12 10.49 -19.81
C ASP A 94 28.96 11.89 -20.43
N ALA A 95 29.39 12.04 -21.69
CA ALA A 95 29.48 13.34 -22.37
C ALA A 95 28.12 14.03 -22.62
N ASP A 96 27.01 13.29 -22.48
CA ASP A 96 25.65 13.78 -22.59
C ASP A 96 24.94 13.99 -21.24
N ASP A 97 25.64 13.77 -20.12
CA ASP A 97 25.10 13.88 -18.77
C ASP A 97 25.72 15.05 -18.00
N ARG A 98 25.21 15.34 -16.78
CA ARG A 98 25.71 16.45 -15.95
C ARG A 98 25.83 16.06 -14.48
N LEU A 99 26.75 16.71 -13.77
CA LEU A 99 26.86 16.62 -12.32
C LEU A 99 26.05 17.72 -11.63
N GLY A 100 25.51 17.39 -10.45
CA GLY A 100 25.00 18.39 -9.52
C GLY A 100 26.14 19.24 -8.95
N PRO A 101 25.94 20.54 -8.63
CA PRO A 101 27.03 21.45 -8.23
C PRO A 101 27.89 21.00 -7.04
N GLU A 102 27.29 20.35 -6.05
CA GLU A 102 27.98 19.86 -4.84
C GLU A 102 28.34 18.35 -4.93
N ALA A 103 28.14 17.71 -6.09
CA ALA A 103 28.20 16.26 -6.21
C ALA A 103 29.56 15.68 -5.80
N LEU A 104 30.66 16.20 -6.36
CA LEU A 104 31.99 15.68 -6.07
C LEU A 104 32.39 15.96 -4.61
N GLU A 105 32.09 17.15 -4.10
CA GLU A 105 32.40 17.54 -2.72
C GLU A 105 31.70 16.62 -1.71
N ARG A 106 30.40 16.40 -1.89
CA ARG A 106 29.59 15.56 -0.99
C ARG A 106 29.96 14.09 -1.08
N MET A 107 30.18 13.56 -2.29
CA MET A 107 30.59 12.16 -2.44
C MET A 107 31.96 11.90 -1.83
N VAL A 108 32.94 12.81 -2.01
CA VAL A 108 34.25 12.68 -1.36
C VAL A 108 34.14 12.81 0.16
N ALA A 109 33.36 13.78 0.66
CA ALA A 109 33.14 13.91 2.10
C ALA A 109 32.51 12.63 2.72
N MET A 110 31.58 11.99 1.99
CA MET A 110 30.99 10.71 2.37
C MET A 110 32.05 9.59 2.42
N ALA A 111 32.88 9.49 1.37
CA ALA A 111 33.93 8.48 1.26
C ALA A 111 34.96 8.58 2.38
N GLU A 112 35.46 9.80 2.63
CA GLU A 112 36.49 10.06 3.65
C GLU A 112 35.95 9.83 5.06
N ARG A 113 34.73 10.31 5.36
CA ARG A 113 34.12 10.16 6.69
C ARG A 113 33.87 8.71 7.06
N ASN A 114 33.48 7.89 6.10
CA ASN A 114 33.08 6.49 6.33
C ASN A 114 34.17 5.47 5.97
N ASP A 115 35.33 5.93 5.49
CA ASP A 115 36.41 5.14 4.90
C ASP A 115 35.89 4.07 3.91
N THR A 116 35.09 4.51 2.95
CA THR A 116 34.58 3.67 1.86
C THR A 116 35.40 3.85 0.60
N ASP A 117 35.34 2.84 -0.27
CA ASP A 117 36.06 2.86 -1.55
C ASP A 117 35.14 3.22 -2.72
N ILE A 118 33.83 3.12 -2.54
CA ILE A 118 32.83 3.47 -3.55
C ILE A 118 31.73 4.31 -2.90
N VAL A 119 31.32 5.39 -3.59
CA VAL A 119 30.13 6.16 -3.23
C VAL A 119 29.16 6.22 -4.40
N LEU A 120 27.94 5.74 -4.15
CA LEU A 120 26.82 5.90 -5.06
C LEU A 120 26.15 7.24 -4.77
N GLY A 121 26.35 8.22 -5.64
CA GLY A 121 25.59 9.48 -5.63
C GLY A 121 24.24 9.31 -6.32
N LYS A 122 23.18 9.93 -5.77
CA LYS A 122 21.83 9.83 -6.33
C LYS A 122 21.78 10.26 -7.78
N GLN A 123 21.18 9.40 -8.58
CA GLN A 123 20.94 9.64 -10.00
C GLN A 123 19.52 10.16 -10.18
N LEU A 124 19.39 11.26 -10.93
CA LEU A 124 18.13 11.85 -11.36
C LEU A 124 17.95 11.61 -12.85
N GLY A 125 16.85 10.96 -13.23
CA GLY A 125 16.53 10.72 -14.64
C GLY A 125 15.82 11.91 -15.24
N VAL A 126 16.37 12.45 -16.34
CA VAL A 126 15.82 13.58 -17.09
C VAL A 126 15.35 13.08 -18.47
N GLY A 127 14.25 13.63 -18.99
CA GLY A 127 13.74 13.24 -20.31
C GLY A 127 13.19 11.81 -20.39
N GLY A 128 12.71 11.25 -19.27
CA GLY A 128 12.12 9.90 -19.23
C GLY A 128 13.11 8.77 -18.90
N ARG A 129 14.38 9.09 -18.64
CA ARG A 129 15.36 8.13 -18.11
C ARG A 129 14.89 7.53 -16.79
N LYS A 130 15.03 6.21 -16.66
CA LYS A 130 14.76 5.48 -15.42
C LYS A 130 16.04 5.38 -14.59
N THR A 131 15.91 5.53 -13.27
CA THR A 131 17.06 5.46 -12.35
C THR A 131 17.01 4.22 -11.46
N PRO A 132 18.16 3.81 -10.89
CA PRO A 132 18.25 2.67 -9.98
C PRO A 132 17.44 2.89 -8.69
N LYS A 133 16.88 1.80 -8.14
CA LYS A 133 16.03 1.82 -6.94
C LYS A 133 16.82 1.69 -5.62
N VAL A 134 18.05 2.20 -5.61
CA VAL A 134 18.95 2.12 -4.44
C VAL A 134 18.94 3.40 -3.61
N PHE A 135 18.50 4.53 -4.17
CA PHE A 135 18.54 5.86 -3.54
C PHE A 135 17.31 6.16 -2.67
N GLY A 136 16.93 5.23 -1.79
CA GLY A 136 15.84 5.42 -0.84
C GLY A 136 16.23 6.22 0.40
N GLU A 137 17.46 6.04 0.87
CA GLU A 137 18.03 6.68 2.05
C GLU A 137 19.56 6.73 1.96
N ASN A 138 20.19 7.61 2.74
CA ASN A 138 21.65 7.60 2.88
C ASN A 138 22.09 6.33 3.61
N VAL A 139 23.13 5.69 3.12
CA VAL A 139 23.77 4.54 3.78
C VAL A 139 25.25 4.86 3.96
N GLU A 140 25.67 4.95 5.21
CA GLU A 140 27.04 5.35 5.54
C GLU A 140 28.07 4.33 5.09
N ARG A 141 27.78 3.05 5.36
CA ARG A 141 28.69 1.95 5.09
C ARG A 141 27.89 0.66 4.92
N THR A 142 28.11 -0.05 3.82
CA THR A 142 27.56 -1.38 3.55
C THR A 142 28.49 -2.12 2.59
N HIS A 143 28.21 -3.39 2.32
CA HIS A 143 28.91 -4.19 1.34
C HIS A 143 27.97 -5.15 0.60
N VAL A 144 28.29 -5.49 -0.66
CA VAL A 144 27.44 -6.37 -1.49
C VAL A 144 27.42 -7.83 -1.01
N LEU A 145 28.48 -8.24 -0.32
CA LEU A 145 28.63 -9.59 0.27
C LEU A 145 28.06 -9.70 1.69
N GLU A 146 27.51 -8.64 2.29
CA GLU A 146 26.85 -8.74 3.59
C GLU A 146 25.61 -9.66 3.51
N PRO A 147 25.34 -10.53 4.51
CA PRO A 147 24.09 -11.29 4.56
C PRO A 147 22.87 -10.36 4.46
N GLY A 148 21.88 -10.73 3.63
CA GLY A 148 20.69 -9.91 3.37
C GLY A 148 20.90 -8.62 2.56
N SER A 149 22.12 -8.31 2.09
CA SER A 149 22.38 -7.08 1.32
C SER A 149 21.70 -7.08 -0.06
N GLU A 150 20.82 -6.10 -0.29
CA GLU A 150 20.12 -5.94 -1.57
C GLU A 150 20.84 -5.00 -2.54
N LEU A 151 22.01 -4.47 -2.16
CA LEU A 151 22.74 -3.44 -2.91
C LEU A 151 23.02 -3.87 -4.35
N PHE A 152 23.68 -5.03 -4.53
CA PHE A 152 24.09 -5.52 -5.85
C PHE A 152 22.90 -5.66 -6.80
N ARG A 153 21.76 -6.14 -6.29
CA ARG A 153 20.53 -6.32 -7.08
C ARG A 153 19.85 -4.99 -7.44
N ARG A 154 19.95 -3.97 -6.59
CA ARG A 154 19.24 -2.68 -6.75
C ARG A 154 20.04 -1.60 -7.44
N MET A 155 21.37 -1.68 -7.45
CA MET A 155 22.25 -0.68 -8.06
C MET A 155 22.32 -0.81 -9.60
N SER A 156 22.85 0.24 -10.24
CA SER A 156 23.28 0.15 -11.65
C SER A 156 24.66 -0.49 -11.75
N MET A 157 24.94 -1.14 -12.88
CA MET A 157 26.32 -1.51 -13.26
C MET A 157 27.04 -0.38 -13.98
N ALA A 158 26.33 0.69 -14.33
CA ALA A 158 26.92 1.92 -14.84
C ALA A 158 27.95 2.47 -13.86
N ALA A 159 29.14 2.78 -14.36
CA ALA A 159 30.28 3.32 -13.59
C ALA A 159 30.09 4.78 -13.16
N LEU A 160 28.84 5.26 -13.08
CA LEU A 160 28.44 6.62 -12.72
C LEU A 160 28.47 6.80 -11.19
N GLN A 161 29.61 6.46 -10.60
CA GLN A 161 29.89 6.38 -9.16
C GLN A 161 31.28 6.95 -8.88
N LEU A 162 31.52 7.35 -7.64
CA LEU A 162 32.85 7.75 -7.19
C LEU A 162 33.62 6.52 -6.72
N PHE A 163 34.78 6.24 -7.29
CA PHE A 163 35.64 5.11 -6.93
C PHE A 163 36.97 5.60 -6.36
N ARG A 164 37.48 4.97 -5.30
CA ARG A 164 38.85 5.19 -4.84
C ARG A 164 39.82 4.66 -5.89
N ARG A 165 40.79 5.46 -6.34
CA ARG A 165 41.73 5.06 -7.39
C ARG A 165 42.56 3.85 -7.00
N SER A 166 42.99 3.76 -5.74
CA SER A 166 43.77 2.60 -5.26
C SER A 166 42.98 1.29 -5.37
N LEU A 167 41.66 1.28 -5.18
CA LEU A 167 40.83 0.09 -5.42
C LEU A 167 40.93 -0.34 -6.89
N ILE A 168 40.88 0.60 -7.83
CA ILE A 168 40.97 0.31 -9.26
C ILE A 168 42.34 -0.29 -9.61
N GLU A 169 43.41 0.29 -9.07
CA GLU A 169 44.80 -0.13 -9.30
C GLU A 169 45.09 -1.50 -8.68
N ASP A 170 44.79 -1.67 -7.39
CA ASP A 170 45.06 -2.89 -6.64
C ASP A 170 44.30 -4.10 -7.19
N ALA A 171 43.07 -3.87 -7.67
CA ALA A 171 42.25 -4.91 -8.27
C ALA A 171 42.44 -5.09 -9.79
N GLY A 172 43.25 -4.24 -10.44
CA GLY A 172 43.46 -4.28 -11.89
C GLY A 172 42.19 -4.08 -12.71
N LEU A 173 41.25 -3.24 -12.23
CA LEU A 173 39.94 -3.08 -12.86
C LEU A 173 40.05 -2.37 -14.20
N ARG A 174 39.44 -2.93 -15.24
CA ARG A 174 39.35 -2.35 -16.59
C ARG A 174 37.96 -2.56 -17.17
N PHE A 175 37.53 -1.62 -18.01
CA PHE A 175 36.33 -1.76 -18.82
C PHE A 175 36.58 -2.76 -19.95
N ALA A 176 35.53 -3.49 -20.36
CA ALA A 176 35.61 -4.32 -21.56
C ALA A 176 35.68 -3.42 -22.80
N GLU A 177 36.60 -3.73 -23.72
CA GLU A 177 36.78 -2.97 -24.96
C GLU A 177 36.13 -3.67 -26.15
N GLY A 178 35.84 -2.92 -27.21
CA GLY A 178 35.27 -3.46 -28.45
C GLY A 178 33.78 -3.82 -28.37
N VAL A 179 33.07 -3.35 -27.35
CA VAL A 179 31.64 -3.61 -27.13
C VAL A 179 30.86 -2.30 -26.99
N LEU A 180 29.68 -2.22 -27.60
CA LEU A 180 28.87 -1.00 -27.65
C LEU A 180 28.21 -0.63 -26.31
N SER A 181 27.92 -1.63 -25.48
CA SER A 181 27.28 -1.46 -24.17
C SER A 181 27.63 -2.65 -23.27
N HIS A 182 27.36 -2.52 -21.96
CA HIS A 182 27.71 -3.50 -20.91
C HIS A 182 29.23 -3.59 -20.62
N GLU A 183 30.02 -2.68 -21.19
CA GLU A 183 31.45 -2.55 -20.96
C GLU A 183 31.83 -2.33 -19.48
N ASP A 184 30.88 -1.79 -18.73
CA ASP A 184 30.95 -1.42 -17.31
C ASP A 184 30.73 -2.59 -16.35
N GLN A 185 30.11 -3.68 -16.80
CA GLN A 185 29.67 -4.79 -15.94
C GLN A 185 30.83 -5.40 -15.15
N LEU A 186 31.93 -5.74 -15.82
CA LEU A 186 33.09 -6.36 -15.19
C LEU A 186 33.81 -5.39 -14.24
N PHE A 187 33.95 -4.13 -14.66
CA PHE A 187 34.56 -3.08 -13.86
C PHE A 187 33.77 -2.83 -12.58
N THR A 188 32.48 -2.52 -12.71
CA THR A 188 31.63 -2.14 -11.57
C THR A 188 31.36 -3.32 -10.65
N ALA A 189 31.03 -4.51 -11.18
CA ALA A 189 30.89 -5.69 -10.34
C ALA A 189 32.21 -6.01 -9.64
N GLY A 190 33.34 -5.89 -10.35
CA GLY A 190 34.68 -6.13 -9.79
C GLY A 190 35.07 -5.17 -8.69
N ALA A 191 34.74 -3.89 -8.85
CA ALA A 191 34.91 -2.87 -7.84
C ALA A 191 34.10 -3.21 -6.59
N HIS A 192 32.80 -3.48 -6.75
CA HIS A 192 31.89 -3.73 -5.63
C HIS A 192 32.22 -5.01 -4.85
N LEU A 193 32.70 -6.06 -5.53
CA LEU A 193 33.10 -7.32 -4.89
C LEU A 193 34.40 -7.20 -4.09
N ARG A 194 35.26 -6.22 -4.41
CA ARG A 194 36.60 -6.03 -3.80
C ARG A 194 36.70 -4.80 -2.89
N ALA A 195 35.74 -3.88 -2.95
CA ALA A 195 35.71 -2.70 -2.11
C ALA A 195 35.71 -3.07 -0.63
N ARG A 196 36.40 -2.31 0.22
CA ARG A 196 36.33 -2.50 1.68
C ARG A 196 34.95 -2.16 2.23
N ALA A 197 34.27 -1.21 1.58
CA ALA A 197 32.87 -0.86 1.80
C ALA A 197 32.39 0.16 0.76
N VAL A 198 31.07 0.32 0.72
CA VAL A 198 30.31 1.21 -0.17
C VAL A 198 29.44 2.14 0.68
N SER A 199 29.34 3.41 0.26
CA SER A 199 28.36 4.37 0.79
C SER A 199 27.30 4.71 -0.27
N ILE A 200 26.10 5.09 0.17
CA ILE A 200 25.02 5.61 -0.68
C ILE A 200 24.67 7.02 -0.20
N LEU A 201 24.76 7.99 -1.10
CA LEU A 201 24.32 9.36 -0.90
C LEU A 201 23.03 9.58 -1.68
N ALA A 202 21.89 9.56 -0.97
CA ALA A 202 20.54 9.60 -1.52
C ALA A 202 19.79 10.92 -1.29
N ASP A 203 20.32 11.82 -0.46
CA ASP A 203 19.67 13.09 -0.12
C ASP A 203 20.05 14.27 -1.04
N TYR A 204 20.92 14.04 -2.03
CA TYR A 204 21.36 15.05 -2.98
C TYR A 204 21.50 14.49 -4.39
N ASP A 205 20.91 15.16 -5.38
CA ASP A 205 20.96 14.75 -6.78
C ASP A 205 22.38 15.00 -7.34
N CYS A 206 23.19 13.94 -7.38
CA CYS A 206 24.60 14.00 -7.74
C CYS A 206 24.81 13.93 -9.26
N TYR A 207 23.98 13.14 -9.94
CA TYR A 207 24.16 12.83 -11.36
C TYR A 207 22.84 12.97 -12.10
N HIS A 208 22.81 13.81 -13.13
CA HIS A 208 21.65 14.06 -13.96
C HIS A 208 21.80 13.24 -15.23
N TRP A 209 21.06 12.14 -15.30
CA TRP A 209 21.08 11.21 -16.43
C TRP A 209 20.10 11.68 -17.50
N MET A 210 20.63 12.21 -18.59
CA MET A 210 19.91 12.86 -19.65
C MET A 210 19.47 11.85 -20.72
N ALA A 211 18.28 12.05 -21.27
CA ALA A 211 17.93 11.47 -22.56
C ALA A 211 18.41 12.44 -23.65
N ARG A 212 19.13 11.94 -24.66
CA ARG A 212 19.42 12.78 -25.82
C ARG A 212 18.13 13.06 -26.58
N SER A 213 17.94 14.32 -26.98
CA SER A 213 16.76 14.76 -27.72
C SER A 213 16.67 14.15 -29.12
N ASP A 214 17.81 13.79 -29.71
CA ASP A 214 17.92 13.13 -31.00
C ASP A 214 17.78 11.59 -30.94
N GLY A 215 17.77 11.02 -29.73
CA GLY A 215 17.65 9.57 -29.52
C GLY A 215 18.91 8.76 -29.84
N THR A 216 20.08 9.38 -30.03
CA THR A 216 21.26 8.70 -30.58
C THR A 216 22.12 7.97 -29.55
N SER A 217 21.80 8.02 -28.26
CA SER A 217 22.60 7.29 -27.27
C SER A 217 22.54 5.77 -27.50
N SER A 218 23.63 5.05 -27.22
CA SER A 218 23.70 3.59 -27.40
C SER A 218 22.53 2.84 -26.74
N THR A 219 22.15 3.27 -25.55
CA THR A 219 21.01 2.72 -24.80
C THR A 219 19.63 3.04 -25.39
N GLN A 220 19.49 4.14 -26.14
CA GLN A 220 18.26 4.50 -26.86
C GLN A 220 18.16 3.75 -28.20
N LEU A 221 19.30 3.41 -28.81
CA LEU A 221 19.39 2.65 -30.06
C LEU A 221 19.31 1.12 -29.90
N GLY A 222 19.16 0.61 -28.67
CA GLY A 222 18.96 -0.82 -28.39
C GLY A 222 20.16 -1.55 -27.76
N GLY A 223 21.33 -0.89 -27.66
CA GLY A 223 22.53 -1.43 -27.03
C GLY A 223 23.29 -2.43 -27.90
N ALA A 224 24.14 -3.24 -27.26
CA ALA A 224 24.97 -4.25 -27.91
C ALA A 224 24.18 -5.49 -28.36
N HIS A 225 24.76 -6.25 -29.29
CA HIS A 225 24.27 -7.54 -29.73
C HIS A 225 24.19 -8.56 -28.58
N ALA A 226 23.26 -9.51 -28.66
CA ALA A 226 23.11 -10.52 -27.60
C ALA A 226 24.41 -11.29 -27.35
N SER A 227 25.22 -11.59 -28.38
CA SER A 227 26.49 -12.30 -28.23
C SER A 227 27.45 -11.61 -27.26
N ASP A 228 27.60 -10.29 -27.42
CA ASP A 228 28.54 -9.51 -26.61
C ASP A 228 28.02 -9.39 -25.18
N ILE A 229 26.72 -9.18 -25.02
CA ILE A 229 26.06 -9.08 -23.73
C ILE A 229 26.23 -10.38 -22.94
N TYR A 230 25.90 -11.54 -23.54
CA TYR A 230 26.01 -12.82 -22.84
C TYR A 230 27.47 -13.20 -22.55
N ALA A 231 28.42 -12.87 -23.43
CA ALA A 231 29.83 -13.09 -23.17
C ALA A 231 30.32 -12.29 -21.95
N ILE A 232 29.89 -11.03 -21.81
CA ILE A 232 30.22 -10.19 -20.66
C ILE A 232 29.52 -10.69 -19.39
N VAL A 233 28.23 -11.00 -19.47
CA VAL A 233 27.44 -11.46 -18.31
C VAL A 233 27.97 -12.78 -17.78
N ALA A 234 28.33 -13.73 -18.65
CA ALA A 234 28.95 -14.99 -18.25
C ALA A 234 30.23 -14.75 -17.45
N ARG A 235 31.12 -13.88 -17.94
CA ARG A 235 32.34 -13.48 -17.23
C ARG A 235 32.05 -12.76 -15.92
N ALA A 236 31.02 -11.91 -15.86
CA ALA A 236 30.65 -11.19 -14.64
C ALA A 236 30.09 -12.13 -13.58
N MET A 237 29.33 -13.16 -13.98
CA MET A 237 28.83 -14.21 -13.11
C MET A 237 29.96 -15.14 -12.63
N ASP A 238 30.91 -15.49 -13.51
CA ASP A 238 32.13 -16.22 -13.14
C ASP A 238 32.91 -15.46 -12.07
N GLN A 239 33.16 -14.18 -12.32
CA GLN A 239 33.83 -13.31 -11.36
C GLN A 239 33.06 -13.24 -10.04
N ALA A 240 31.73 -13.12 -10.03
CA ALA A 240 30.97 -13.13 -8.79
C ALA A 240 31.12 -14.43 -8.00
N ALA A 241 31.28 -15.57 -8.69
CA ALA A 241 31.50 -16.87 -8.05
C ALA A 241 32.89 -17.03 -7.44
N GLU A 242 33.90 -16.25 -7.88
CA GLU A 242 35.22 -16.21 -7.24
C GLU A 242 35.20 -15.56 -5.84
N TYR A 243 34.21 -14.70 -5.58
CA TYR A 243 34.10 -13.91 -4.33
C TYR A 243 33.02 -14.43 -3.37
N ALA A 244 32.19 -15.37 -3.83
CA ALA A 244 31.11 -15.94 -3.03
C ALA A 244 30.98 -17.44 -3.32
N GLU A 245 31.19 -18.26 -2.29
CA GLU A 245 30.95 -19.69 -2.32
C GLU A 245 29.48 -20.03 -2.62
N PRO A 246 29.17 -21.26 -3.08
CA PRO A 246 27.80 -21.75 -3.19
C PRO A 246 26.96 -21.47 -1.94
N GLY A 247 25.89 -20.68 -2.08
CA GLY A 247 25.04 -20.29 -0.97
C GLY A 247 24.25 -19.02 -1.27
N GLU A 248 23.58 -18.50 -0.24
CA GLU A 248 22.64 -17.36 -0.36
C GLU A 248 23.27 -16.11 -1.00
N ILE A 249 24.53 -15.79 -0.64
CA ILE A 249 25.22 -14.61 -1.15
C ILE A 249 25.44 -14.74 -2.66
N ARG A 250 26.04 -15.85 -3.12
CA ARG A 250 26.28 -16.08 -4.56
C ARG A 250 24.97 -16.13 -5.33
N ASP A 251 23.97 -16.84 -4.80
CA ASP A 251 22.64 -16.94 -5.40
C ASP A 251 22.04 -15.54 -5.59
N ARG A 252 22.18 -14.63 -4.62
CA ARG A 252 21.69 -13.25 -4.72
C ARG A 252 22.46 -12.42 -5.75
N LEU A 253 23.78 -12.57 -5.85
CA LEU A 253 24.60 -11.91 -6.87
C LEU A 253 24.19 -12.36 -8.28
N HIS A 254 24.05 -13.67 -8.49
CA HIS A 254 23.65 -14.26 -9.77
C HIS A 254 22.19 -13.97 -10.11
N ARG A 255 21.29 -13.91 -9.13
CA ARG A 255 19.87 -13.57 -9.33
C ARG A 255 19.70 -12.24 -10.04
N ARG A 256 20.57 -11.25 -9.78
CA ARG A 256 20.57 -9.99 -10.53
C ARG A 256 20.65 -10.26 -12.04
N TYR A 257 21.67 -11.03 -12.44
CA TYR A 257 21.97 -11.30 -13.84
C TYR A 257 20.88 -12.16 -14.50
N LEU A 258 20.39 -13.16 -13.78
CA LEU A 258 19.28 -13.98 -14.26
C LEU A 258 18.01 -13.14 -14.45
N ASP A 259 17.70 -12.26 -13.51
CA ASP A 259 16.48 -11.44 -13.56
C ASP A 259 16.50 -10.42 -14.70
N LEU A 260 17.65 -9.80 -14.99
CA LEU A 260 17.76 -8.69 -15.94
C LEU A 260 18.19 -9.15 -17.34
N GLU A 261 19.27 -9.93 -17.44
CA GLU A 261 19.90 -10.31 -18.70
C GLU A 261 19.44 -11.67 -19.24
N VAL A 262 18.85 -12.54 -18.41
CA VAL A 262 18.19 -13.77 -18.90
C VAL A 262 16.68 -13.53 -19.03
N PHE A 263 15.96 -13.56 -17.91
CA PHE A 263 14.49 -13.48 -17.92
C PHE A 263 13.99 -12.15 -18.47
N GLY A 264 14.59 -11.03 -18.03
CA GLY A 264 14.17 -9.69 -18.47
C GLY A 264 14.41 -9.43 -19.95
N ARG A 265 15.42 -10.05 -20.58
CA ARG A 265 15.64 -9.95 -22.04
C ARG A 265 14.66 -10.84 -22.80
N LEU A 266 14.43 -12.06 -22.33
CA LEU A 266 13.44 -12.96 -22.91
C LEU A 266 12.05 -12.31 -22.96
N GLU A 267 11.62 -11.74 -21.84
CA GLU A 267 10.30 -11.10 -21.74
C GLU A 267 10.17 -9.86 -22.65
N ARG A 268 11.20 -9.03 -22.74
CA ARG A 268 11.10 -7.71 -23.42
C ARG A 268 11.44 -7.74 -24.90
N LEU A 269 12.41 -8.56 -25.31
CA LEU A 269 13.06 -8.44 -26.62
C LEU A 269 12.88 -9.68 -27.49
N TYR A 270 12.81 -10.87 -26.89
CA TYR A 270 12.93 -12.14 -27.62
C TYR A 270 11.90 -12.30 -28.74
N LEU A 271 10.61 -12.06 -28.48
CA LEU A 271 9.55 -12.25 -29.48
C LEU A 271 9.69 -11.34 -30.70
N GLY A 272 10.31 -10.16 -30.54
CA GLY A 272 10.52 -9.19 -31.62
C GLY A 272 11.92 -9.22 -32.23
N ALA A 273 12.84 -10.03 -31.71
CA ALA A 273 14.23 -10.04 -32.11
C ALA A 273 14.44 -10.81 -33.44
N PRO A 274 15.45 -10.42 -34.24
CA PRO A 274 15.94 -11.20 -35.37
C PRO A 274 16.25 -12.66 -35.02
N GLY A 275 16.21 -13.57 -36.00
CA GLY A 275 16.33 -15.01 -35.75
C GLY A 275 17.66 -15.46 -35.13
N ASP A 276 18.76 -14.81 -35.51
CA ASP A 276 20.09 -14.99 -34.94
C ASP A 276 20.19 -14.48 -33.49
N GLU A 277 19.69 -13.27 -33.22
CA GLU A 277 19.60 -12.70 -31.87
C GLU A 277 18.75 -13.58 -30.93
N ARG A 278 17.62 -14.11 -31.41
CA ARG A 278 16.79 -15.08 -30.67
C ARG A 278 17.57 -16.34 -30.35
N LYS A 279 18.22 -16.94 -31.35
CA LYS A 279 19.00 -18.16 -31.16
C LYS A 279 20.09 -17.97 -30.10
N ILE A 280 20.84 -16.87 -30.18
CA ILE A 280 21.88 -16.54 -29.18
C ILE A 280 21.25 -16.37 -27.80
N THR A 281 20.18 -15.59 -27.68
CA THR A 281 19.48 -15.33 -26.41
C THR A 281 18.99 -16.62 -25.76
N TYR A 282 18.43 -17.53 -26.56
CA TYR A 282 17.96 -18.83 -26.09
C TYR A 282 19.11 -19.71 -25.62
N THR A 283 20.13 -19.91 -26.46
CA THR A 283 21.27 -20.80 -26.15
C THR A 283 22.06 -20.29 -24.96
N ALA A 284 22.46 -19.02 -24.96
CA ALA A 284 23.24 -18.44 -23.87
C ALA A 284 22.44 -18.32 -22.57
N GLY A 285 21.14 -18.01 -22.66
CA GLY A 285 20.23 -18.06 -21.51
C GLY A 285 20.18 -19.44 -20.89
N ARG A 286 20.07 -20.51 -21.70
CA ARG A 286 20.12 -21.89 -21.23
C ARG A 286 21.44 -22.22 -20.54
N GLU A 287 22.58 -21.90 -21.16
CA GLU A 287 23.91 -22.17 -20.59
C GLU A 287 24.11 -21.50 -19.23
N LEU A 288 23.65 -20.25 -19.07
CA LEU A 288 23.72 -19.56 -17.78
C LEU A 288 22.82 -20.20 -16.73
N LEU A 289 21.62 -20.68 -17.11
CA LEU A 289 20.74 -21.39 -16.18
C LEU A 289 21.31 -22.75 -15.78
N GLU A 290 21.85 -23.53 -16.73
CA GLU A 290 22.51 -24.81 -16.47
C GLU A 290 23.67 -24.64 -15.48
N LYS A 291 24.43 -23.55 -15.63
CA LYS A 291 25.58 -23.27 -14.77
C LYS A 291 25.21 -22.73 -13.39
N TRP A 292 24.19 -21.86 -13.30
CA TRP A 292 23.99 -21.02 -12.11
C TRP A 292 22.61 -21.11 -11.45
N LEU A 293 21.59 -21.68 -12.09
CA LEU A 293 20.27 -21.76 -11.48
C LEU A 293 20.23 -22.88 -10.43
N THR A 294 20.33 -22.51 -9.16
CA THR A 294 20.21 -23.46 -8.06
C THR A 294 18.74 -23.82 -7.77
N PRO A 295 18.46 -24.99 -7.15
CA PRO A 295 17.11 -25.33 -6.71
C PRO A 295 16.53 -24.29 -5.72
N THR A 296 17.39 -23.67 -4.91
CA THR A 296 17.00 -22.60 -3.98
C THR A 296 16.55 -21.36 -4.74
N LEU A 297 17.33 -20.91 -5.74
CA LEU A 297 16.95 -19.80 -6.60
C LEU A 297 15.66 -20.08 -7.36
N LEU A 298 15.54 -21.26 -7.98
CA LEU A 298 14.36 -21.66 -8.75
C LEU A 298 13.08 -21.53 -7.91
N ARG A 299 13.08 -21.98 -6.66
CA ARG A 299 11.90 -21.86 -5.75
C ARG A 299 11.54 -20.41 -5.40
N GLN A 300 12.49 -19.48 -5.46
CA GLN A 300 12.26 -18.06 -5.18
C GLN A 300 11.81 -17.26 -6.41
N LEU A 301 11.81 -17.88 -7.59
CA LEU A 301 11.36 -17.25 -8.83
C LEU A 301 9.83 -17.24 -8.94
N PRO A 302 9.23 -16.18 -9.49
CA PRO A 302 7.80 -16.17 -9.81
C PRO A 302 7.47 -17.26 -10.85
N PRO A 303 6.22 -17.74 -10.92
CA PRO A 303 5.83 -18.82 -11.83
C PRO A 303 6.29 -18.64 -13.28
N LEU A 304 6.08 -17.45 -13.87
CA LEU A 304 6.54 -17.14 -15.23
C LEU A 304 8.00 -17.53 -15.45
N ARG A 305 8.89 -17.14 -14.53
CA ARG A 305 10.33 -17.39 -14.65
C ARG A 305 10.68 -18.86 -14.43
N ARG A 306 9.95 -19.58 -13.57
CA ARG A 306 10.12 -21.03 -13.40
C ARG A 306 9.72 -21.80 -14.66
N VAL A 307 8.58 -21.42 -15.26
CA VAL A 307 8.11 -21.99 -16.54
C VAL A 307 9.13 -21.71 -17.65
N VAL A 308 9.54 -20.45 -17.83
CA VAL A 308 10.56 -20.07 -18.83
C VAL A 308 11.90 -20.77 -18.60
N ALA A 309 12.35 -20.88 -17.35
CA ALA A 309 13.57 -21.62 -17.03
C ALA A 309 13.44 -23.11 -17.40
N HIS A 310 12.31 -23.73 -17.09
CA HIS A 310 12.06 -25.11 -17.47
C HIS A 310 12.09 -25.28 -19.00
N CYS A 311 11.45 -24.38 -19.75
CA CYS A 311 11.47 -24.45 -21.21
C CYS A 311 12.88 -24.37 -21.78
N LEU A 312 13.72 -23.43 -21.30
CA LEU A 312 15.11 -23.32 -21.73
C LEU A 312 15.91 -24.59 -21.43
N LEU A 313 15.79 -25.12 -20.21
CA LEU A 313 16.56 -26.28 -19.74
C LEU A 313 16.14 -27.59 -20.43
N ASN A 314 14.94 -27.66 -21.03
CA ASN A 314 14.41 -28.86 -21.66
C ASN A 314 14.18 -28.71 -23.18
N ASP A 315 14.77 -27.68 -23.77
CA ASP A 315 14.73 -27.40 -25.21
C ASP A 315 13.32 -27.18 -25.80
N LEU A 316 12.43 -26.55 -25.03
CA LEU A 316 11.03 -26.27 -25.39
C LEU A 316 10.86 -24.85 -25.95
N ALA A 317 11.44 -24.58 -27.13
CA ALA A 317 11.48 -23.24 -27.71
C ALA A 317 10.10 -22.71 -28.15
N GLU A 318 9.25 -23.56 -28.72
CA GLU A 318 7.90 -23.17 -29.17
C GLU A 318 7.00 -22.84 -27.98
N GLU A 319 7.09 -23.65 -26.92
CA GLU A 319 6.36 -23.48 -25.66
C GLU A 319 6.79 -22.19 -24.95
N LEU A 320 8.10 -21.92 -24.91
CA LEU A 320 8.63 -20.67 -24.39
C LEU A 320 8.01 -19.47 -25.11
N GLU A 321 7.95 -19.50 -26.44
CA GLU A 321 7.33 -18.41 -27.21
C GLU A 321 5.84 -18.27 -26.90
N ALA A 322 5.10 -19.37 -26.77
CA ALA A 322 3.69 -19.34 -26.43
C ALA A 322 3.44 -18.77 -25.01
N VAL A 323 4.27 -19.15 -24.03
CA VAL A 323 4.22 -18.60 -22.66
C VAL A 323 4.50 -17.09 -22.66
N LEU A 324 5.53 -16.65 -23.39
CA LEU A 324 5.85 -15.22 -23.51
C LEU A 324 4.77 -14.42 -24.23
N ARG A 325 4.18 -14.96 -25.32
CA ARG A 325 3.07 -14.32 -26.04
C ARG A 325 1.84 -14.18 -25.13
N PHE A 326 1.51 -15.24 -24.40
CA PHE A 326 0.42 -15.22 -23.42
C PHE A 326 0.66 -14.16 -22.33
N HIS A 327 1.88 -14.09 -21.79
CA HIS A 327 2.24 -13.12 -20.76
C HIS A 327 2.16 -11.69 -21.29
N SER A 328 2.67 -11.43 -22.48
CA SER A 328 2.61 -10.11 -23.13
C SER A 328 1.17 -9.65 -23.40
N ALA A 329 0.29 -10.58 -23.80
CA ALA A 329 -1.11 -10.27 -24.11
C ALA A 329 -1.98 -10.06 -22.86
N THR A 330 -1.78 -10.84 -21.79
CA THR A 330 -2.69 -10.89 -20.64
C THR A 330 -2.09 -10.31 -19.36
N GLY A 331 -0.79 -10.50 -19.14
CA GLY A 331 -0.06 -10.18 -17.91
C GLY A 331 -0.56 -10.87 -16.63
N ARG A 332 -1.62 -11.68 -16.71
CA ARG A 332 -2.39 -12.21 -15.58
C ARG A 332 -2.98 -13.58 -15.90
N PRO A 333 -2.25 -14.68 -15.66
CA PRO A 333 -2.81 -16.02 -15.74
C PRO A 333 -3.92 -16.23 -14.71
N GLY A 334 -4.93 -17.02 -15.07
CA GLY A 334 -5.94 -17.48 -14.12
C GLY A 334 -5.35 -18.43 -13.07
N LEU A 335 -6.07 -18.66 -11.98
CA LEU A 335 -5.67 -19.52 -10.88
C LEU A 335 -6.37 -20.88 -10.95
N HIS A 336 -5.58 -21.94 -10.80
CA HIS A 336 -6.05 -23.28 -10.47
C HIS A 336 -5.95 -23.49 -8.96
N LEU A 337 -7.01 -24.01 -8.33
CA LEU A 337 -7.10 -24.21 -6.88
C LEU A 337 -7.35 -25.67 -6.55
N GLU A 338 -6.42 -26.30 -5.84
CA GLU A 338 -6.49 -27.73 -5.53
C GLU A 338 -5.78 -28.02 -4.21
N ASP A 339 -6.43 -28.74 -3.31
CA ASP A 339 -5.88 -29.19 -2.01
C ASP A 339 -5.15 -28.09 -1.20
N GLY A 340 -5.69 -26.87 -1.20
CA GLY A 340 -5.12 -25.73 -0.48
C GLY A 340 -3.87 -25.13 -1.15
N ARG A 341 -3.53 -25.59 -2.36
CA ARG A 341 -2.46 -25.06 -3.21
C ARG A 341 -3.05 -24.17 -4.30
N CYS A 342 -2.23 -23.28 -4.84
CA CYS A 342 -2.65 -22.31 -5.85
C CYS A 342 -1.64 -22.29 -7.00
N PHE A 343 -2.11 -22.37 -8.24
CA PHE A 343 -1.25 -22.40 -9.42
C PHE A 343 -1.67 -21.33 -10.43
N GLN A 344 -0.70 -20.60 -10.97
CA GLN A 344 -0.93 -19.71 -12.09
C GLN A 344 -0.96 -20.51 -13.39
N LYS A 345 -2.12 -20.58 -14.04
CA LYS A 345 -2.36 -21.28 -15.32
C LYS A 345 -1.71 -20.55 -16.50
N TYR A 346 -0.38 -20.54 -16.54
CA TYR A 346 0.34 -20.27 -17.79
C TYR A 346 0.08 -21.40 -18.79
N PRO A 347 0.31 -21.17 -20.10
CA PRO A 347 0.23 -22.23 -21.11
C PRO A 347 0.98 -23.49 -20.67
N TYR A 348 0.46 -24.66 -21.05
CA TYR A 348 1.01 -25.99 -20.76
C TYR A 348 0.94 -26.45 -19.29
N PHE A 349 0.12 -25.81 -18.46
CA PHE A 349 -0.18 -26.34 -17.12
C PHE A 349 -0.77 -27.75 -17.21
N ARG A 350 -0.06 -28.74 -16.63
CA ARG A 350 -0.39 -30.18 -16.68
C ARG A 350 -0.46 -30.80 -18.08
N ASP A 351 0.21 -30.19 -19.06
CA ASP A 351 0.38 -30.81 -20.36
C ASP A 351 1.50 -31.86 -20.31
N GLU A 352 1.12 -33.15 -20.38
CA GLU A 352 2.05 -34.28 -20.34
C GLU A 352 3.11 -34.23 -21.44
N ALA A 353 2.83 -33.62 -22.60
CA ALA A 353 3.77 -33.55 -23.72
C ALA A 353 4.97 -32.64 -23.42
N THR A 354 4.75 -31.59 -22.63
CA THR A 354 5.79 -30.62 -22.26
C THR A 354 6.55 -31.00 -20.99
N GLY A 355 5.94 -31.80 -20.10
CA GLY A 355 6.57 -32.27 -18.87
C GLY A 355 6.87 -31.17 -17.83
N ILE A 356 6.30 -29.96 -17.97
CA ILE A 356 6.55 -28.85 -17.04
C ILE A 356 5.92 -29.16 -15.67
N PRO A 357 6.69 -29.26 -14.58
CA PRO A 357 6.15 -29.64 -13.27
C PRO A 357 5.19 -28.59 -12.69
N ASP A 358 4.17 -29.02 -11.96
CA ASP A 358 3.24 -28.17 -11.19
C ASP A 358 3.97 -27.16 -10.29
N ALA A 359 5.12 -27.54 -9.74
CA ALA A 359 5.97 -26.67 -8.94
C ALA A 359 6.49 -25.42 -9.69
N CYS A 360 6.44 -25.39 -11.02
CA CYS A 360 6.73 -24.18 -11.80
C CYS A 360 5.57 -23.18 -11.78
N TYR A 361 4.34 -23.66 -11.62
CA TYR A 361 3.12 -22.85 -11.67
C TYR A 361 2.65 -22.41 -10.29
N GLU A 362 3.05 -23.11 -9.24
CA GLU A 362 2.57 -22.94 -7.87
C GLU A 362 2.96 -21.59 -7.24
N ILE A 363 2.00 -20.88 -6.64
CA ILE A 363 2.23 -19.66 -5.84
C ILE A 363 1.94 -19.93 -4.37
N ALA A 364 2.73 -19.32 -3.49
CA ALA A 364 2.55 -19.44 -2.04
C ALA A 364 1.37 -18.61 -1.49
N THR A 365 0.83 -17.67 -2.30
CA THR A 365 -0.25 -16.79 -1.86
C THR A 365 -1.60 -17.47 -2.02
N THR A 366 -2.47 -17.31 -1.04
CA THR A 366 -3.86 -17.75 -1.11
C THR A 366 -4.67 -16.90 -2.10
N PRO A 367 -5.77 -17.44 -2.67
CA PRO A 367 -6.62 -16.68 -3.58
C PRO A 367 -7.23 -15.47 -2.87
N ARG A 368 -7.32 -14.34 -3.57
CA ARG A 368 -7.93 -13.13 -3.02
C ARG A 368 -9.45 -13.23 -3.10
N MET A 369 -10.13 -12.78 -2.05
CA MET A 369 -11.58 -12.79 -1.99
C MET A 369 -12.13 -11.37 -1.89
N LEU A 370 -13.14 -11.07 -2.68
CA LEU A 370 -13.91 -9.83 -2.59
C LEU A 370 -15.29 -10.17 -2.02
N HIS A 371 -15.80 -9.31 -1.13
CA HIS A 371 -17.14 -9.43 -0.58
C HIS A 371 -17.94 -8.17 -0.85
N ARG A 372 -19.21 -8.34 -1.22
CA ARG A 372 -20.21 -7.28 -1.34
C ARG A 372 -21.43 -7.64 -0.50
N LEU A 373 -21.75 -6.79 0.46
CA LEU A 373 -22.93 -6.93 1.31
C LEU A 373 -24.19 -6.45 0.57
N GLU A 374 -25.28 -7.19 0.68
CA GLU A 374 -26.64 -6.70 0.40
C GLU A 374 -27.25 -6.11 1.68
N PRO A 375 -28.15 -5.11 1.59
CA PRO A 375 -28.75 -4.51 2.77
C PRO A 375 -29.42 -5.57 3.67
N PRO A 376 -28.96 -5.75 4.92
CA PRO A 376 -29.55 -6.75 5.80
C PRO A 376 -30.97 -6.34 6.22
N THR A 377 -31.85 -7.31 6.48
CA THR A 377 -33.26 -7.04 6.81
C THR A 377 -33.80 -7.99 7.89
N TRP A 378 -34.78 -7.52 8.67
CA TRP A 378 -35.49 -8.36 9.62
C TRP A 378 -36.65 -9.07 8.94
N ALA A 379 -36.78 -10.38 9.15
CA ALA A 379 -37.93 -11.19 8.74
C ALA A 379 -38.27 -12.17 9.87
N ASP A 380 -39.52 -12.15 10.34
CA ASP A 380 -40.04 -13.05 11.38
C ASP A 380 -39.17 -13.15 12.65
N GLY A 381 -38.45 -12.07 12.99
CA GLY A 381 -37.57 -12.01 14.17
C GLY A 381 -36.14 -12.49 13.96
N ALA A 382 -35.81 -12.95 12.76
CA ALA A 382 -34.46 -13.28 12.35
C ALA A 382 -33.88 -12.20 11.43
N LEU A 383 -32.56 -12.02 11.48
CA LEU A 383 -31.84 -11.13 10.58
C LEU A 383 -31.38 -11.91 9.34
N LEU A 384 -31.87 -11.50 8.18
CA LEU A 384 -31.38 -11.98 6.90
C LEU A 384 -30.15 -11.17 6.50
N VAL A 385 -29.03 -11.87 6.31
CA VAL A 385 -27.77 -11.32 5.82
C VAL A 385 -27.44 -11.98 4.50
N GLY A 386 -27.35 -11.18 3.44
CA GLY A 386 -27.04 -11.65 2.10
C GLY A 386 -25.88 -10.88 1.48
N GLY A 387 -25.30 -11.44 0.43
CA GLY A 387 -24.22 -10.80 -0.29
C GLY A 387 -23.63 -11.66 -1.38
N THR A 388 -22.57 -11.15 -2.01
CA THR A 388 -21.80 -11.86 -3.03
C THR A 388 -20.36 -11.97 -2.57
N VAL A 389 -19.77 -13.15 -2.78
CA VAL A 389 -18.33 -13.37 -2.69
C VAL A 389 -17.78 -13.61 -4.09
N VAL A 390 -16.64 -13.02 -4.41
CA VAL A 390 -15.88 -13.29 -5.63
C VAL A 390 -14.50 -13.82 -5.24
N VAL A 391 -14.19 -15.05 -5.63
CA VAL A 391 -12.85 -15.63 -5.56
C VAL A 391 -12.11 -15.18 -6.82
N ARG A 392 -11.12 -14.30 -6.65
CA ARG A 392 -10.49 -13.60 -7.76
C ARG A 392 -9.62 -14.49 -8.62
N ASP A 393 -9.55 -14.10 -9.89
CA ASP A 393 -8.61 -14.60 -10.89
C ASP A 393 -8.73 -16.13 -11.13
N THR A 394 -9.79 -16.80 -10.65
CA THR A 394 -10.11 -18.21 -10.94
C THR A 394 -11.44 -18.33 -11.69
N ASP A 395 -11.57 -19.33 -12.55
CA ASP A 395 -12.77 -19.63 -13.33
C ASP A 395 -13.31 -21.06 -13.07
N GLU A 396 -12.89 -21.67 -11.98
CA GLU A 396 -13.19 -23.05 -11.60
C GLU A 396 -13.59 -23.16 -10.11
N GLY A 397 -14.17 -24.30 -9.74
CA GLY A 397 -14.65 -24.55 -8.38
C GLY A 397 -16.00 -23.89 -8.07
N THR A 398 -16.57 -24.25 -6.93
CA THR A 398 -17.81 -23.67 -6.40
C THR A 398 -17.53 -23.23 -4.97
N PRO A 399 -17.54 -21.92 -4.68
CA PRO A 399 -17.31 -21.45 -3.32
C PRO A 399 -18.43 -21.93 -2.39
N GLU A 400 -18.06 -22.63 -1.32
CA GLU A 400 -18.97 -22.95 -0.22
C GLU A 400 -18.86 -21.88 0.86
N LEU A 401 -20.00 -21.28 1.22
CA LEU A 401 -20.04 -20.15 2.12
C LEU A 401 -20.71 -20.52 3.45
N HIS A 402 -20.14 -20.02 4.54
CA HIS A 402 -20.75 -20.02 5.87
C HIS A 402 -20.63 -18.63 6.47
N LEU A 403 -21.68 -18.15 7.13
CA LEU A 403 -21.56 -16.94 7.94
C LEU A 403 -20.96 -17.32 9.30
N VAL A 404 -19.98 -16.56 9.74
CA VAL A 404 -19.31 -16.78 11.02
C VAL A 404 -19.52 -15.54 11.88
N LEU A 405 -19.99 -15.78 13.10
CA LEU A 405 -20.08 -14.79 14.16
C LEU A 405 -19.08 -15.12 15.25
N GLU A 406 -18.28 -14.13 15.64
CA GLU A 406 -17.26 -14.27 16.67
C GLU A 406 -17.35 -13.13 17.67
N ASP A 407 -17.35 -13.46 18.96
CA ASP A 407 -17.31 -12.46 20.04
C ASP A 407 -15.86 -12.10 20.43
N GLY A 408 -15.72 -11.10 21.31
CA GLY A 408 -14.41 -10.68 21.80
C GLY A 408 -13.74 -11.65 22.79
N GLU A 409 -14.44 -12.72 23.19
CA GLU A 409 -13.98 -13.74 24.15
C GLU A 409 -13.62 -15.06 23.45
N GLY A 410 -13.77 -15.14 22.12
CA GLY A 410 -13.43 -16.30 21.29
C GLY A 410 -14.58 -17.29 21.08
N ALA A 411 -15.80 -16.99 21.51
CA ALA A 411 -16.97 -17.80 21.14
C ALA A 411 -17.27 -17.61 19.65
N ARG A 412 -17.52 -18.73 18.96
CA ARG A 412 -17.70 -18.76 17.51
C ARG A 412 -18.95 -19.54 17.12
N HIS A 413 -19.83 -18.90 16.35
CA HIS A 413 -21.00 -19.54 15.76
C HIS A 413 -20.87 -19.56 14.24
N ARG A 414 -21.01 -20.76 13.65
CA ARG A 414 -20.98 -20.98 12.21
C ARG A 414 -22.40 -21.27 11.72
N VAL A 415 -22.90 -20.47 10.80
CA VAL A 415 -24.26 -20.54 10.26
C VAL A 415 -24.18 -20.93 8.80
N ALA A 416 -24.96 -21.94 8.42
CA ALA A 416 -25.04 -22.38 7.03
C ALA A 416 -25.69 -21.29 6.15
N CYS A 417 -25.14 -21.09 4.96
CA CYS A 417 -25.70 -20.20 3.96
C CYS A 417 -26.50 -20.98 2.93
N ALA A 418 -27.62 -20.41 2.47
CA ALA A 418 -28.22 -20.77 1.20
C ALA A 418 -27.42 -20.08 0.09
N ASN A 419 -26.67 -20.86 -0.69
CA ASN A 419 -25.80 -20.33 -1.74
C ASN A 419 -26.55 -20.28 -3.08
N GLY A 420 -26.36 -19.21 -3.83
CA GLY A 420 -26.75 -19.13 -5.24
C GLY A 420 -25.83 -19.98 -6.12
N PRO A 421 -26.13 -20.05 -7.44
CA PRO A 421 -25.23 -20.71 -8.38
C PRO A 421 -23.89 -19.97 -8.45
N ALA A 422 -22.81 -20.73 -8.61
CA ALA A 422 -21.50 -20.16 -8.90
C ALA A 422 -21.44 -19.70 -10.36
N GLU A 423 -21.04 -18.45 -10.57
CA GLU A 423 -21.01 -17.80 -11.88
C GLU A 423 -19.63 -17.23 -12.18
N ARG A 424 -19.15 -17.47 -13.39
CA ARG A 424 -17.91 -16.88 -13.88
C ARG A 424 -18.13 -15.41 -14.23
N THR A 425 -17.30 -14.54 -13.67
CA THR A 425 -17.27 -13.11 -13.98
C THR A 425 -15.92 -12.69 -14.57
N GLY A 426 -15.79 -11.44 -15.00
CA GLY A 426 -14.50 -10.88 -15.42
C GLY A 426 -13.49 -10.74 -14.27
N GLU A 427 -13.93 -10.80 -13.01
CA GLU A 427 -13.06 -10.69 -11.83
C GLU A 427 -12.67 -12.06 -11.22
N GLY A 428 -13.45 -13.11 -11.50
CA GLY A 428 -13.25 -14.45 -10.97
C GLY A 428 -14.57 -15.22 -10.78
N MET A 429 -14.55 -16.25 -9.92
CA MET A 429 -15.72 -17.07 -9.60
C MET A 429 -16.57 -16.40 -8.52
N ALA A 430 -17.79 -16.03 -8.85
CA ALA A 430 -18.72 -15.35 -7.95
C ALA A 430 -19.80 -16.31 -7.44
N THR A 431 -20.21 -16.17 -6.18
CA THR A 431 -21.43 -16.81 -5.69
C THR A 431 -22.15 -15.88 -4.71
N SER A 432 -23.48 -15.86 -4.81
CA SER A 432 -24.32 -15.15 -3.85
C SER A 432 -24.66 -16.04 -2.66
N TYR A 433 -25.02 -15.46 -1.53
CA TYR A 433 -25.50 -16.19 -0.38
C TYR A 433 -26.58 -15.42 0.37
N THR A 434 -27.40 -16.17 1.10
CA THR A 434 -28.25 -15.65 2.17
C THR A 434 -28.09 -16.53 3.41
N ALA A 435 -27.99 -15.90 4.58
CA ALA A 435 -27.95 -16.56 5.87
C ALA A 435 -29.00 -15.93 6.80
N THR A 436 -29.63 -16.79 7.60
CA THR A 436 -30.63 -16.38 8.59
C THR A 436 -30.01 -16.47 9.98
N LEU A 437 -29.97 -15.36 10.69
CA LEU A 437 -29.46 -15.26 12.04
C LEU A 437 -30.63 -15.11 13.00
N ASP A 438 -30.71 -15.94 14.03
CA ASP A 438 -31.76 -15.83 15.05
C ASP A 438 -31.26 -15.16 16.34
N PRO A 439 -31.49 -13.84 16.43
CA PRO A 439 -31.49 -12.99 17.60
C PRO A 439 -31.89 -13.51 18.94
N ALA A 440 -32.83 -14.44 18.96
CA ALA A 440 -33.57 -14.87 20.14
C ALA A 440 -33.10 -16.23 20.66
N SER A 441 -32.21 -16.91 19.91
CA SER A 441 -31.58 -18.14 20.36
C SER A 441 -30.86 -17.93 21.70
N HIS A 442 -31.06 -18.87 22.61
CA HIS A 442 -30.47 -18.85 23.96
C HIS A 442 -28.98 -19.20 23.96
N GLU A 443 -28.45 -19.60 22.79
CA GLU A 443 -27.04 -19.93 22.62
C GLU A 443 -26.15 -18.68 22.56
N TRP A 444 -26.71 -17.52 22.21
CA TRP A 444 -25.94 -16.31 21.98
C TRP A 444 -25.92 -15.43 23.21
N ARG A 445 -24.71 -15.21 23.73
CA ARG A 445 -24.44 -14.31 24.86
C ARG A 445 -24.61 -12.84 24.46
N ASP A 446 -24.90 -12.02 25.46
CA ASP A 446 -24.88 -10.57 25.32
C ASP A 446 -23.44 -10.10 25.07
N GLY A 447 -23.29 -9.12 24.19
CA GLY A 447 -21.99 -8.68 23.70
C GLY A 447 -22.01 -8.36 22.21
N ARG A 448 -20.83 -8.04 21.69
CA ARG A 448 -20.64 -7.69 20.28
C ARG A 448 -20.05 -8.87 19.52
N TRP A 449 -20.72 -9.24 18.44
CA TRP A 449 -20.38 -10.33 17.55
C TRP A 449 -19.97 -9.77 16.19
N ALA A 450 -18.69 -9.92 15.82
CA ALA A 450 -18.21 -9.57 14.50
C ALA A 450 -18.72 -10.57 13.47
N VAL A 451 -19.11 -10.08 12.29
CA VAL A 451 -19.66 -10.91 11.21
C VAL A 451 -18.64 -11.03 10.07
N SER A 452 -18.36 -12.26 9.67
CA SER A 452 -17.51 -12.61 8.53
C SER A 452 -18.14 -13.71 7.69
N VAL A 453 -17.75 -13.80 6.42
CA VAL A 453 -18.06 -14.94 5.55
C VAL A 453 -16.84 -15.84 5.51
N GLU A 454 -17.00 -17.08 5.95
CA GLU A 454 -16.02 -18.13 5.69
C GLU A 454 -16.29 -18.72 4.30
N VAL A 455 -15.24 -18.75 3.49
CA VAL A 455 -15.26 -19.18 2.10
C VAL A 455 -14.35 -20.39 1.97
N SER A 456 -14.91 -21.51 1.52
CA SER A 456 -14.18 -22.73 1.19
C SER A 456 -14.18 -22.97 -0.33
N ILE A 457 -13.01 -23.14 -0.93
CA ILE A 457 -12.88 -23.47 -2.36
C ILE A 457 -11.52 -24.13 -2.64
N GLY A 458 -11.50 -25.26 -3.36
CA GLY A 458 -10.26 -25.93 -3.76
C GLY A 458 -9.31 -26.24 -2.59
N GLY A 459 -9.86 -26.61 -1.43
CA GLY A 459 -9.11 -26.86 -0.19
C GLY A 459 -8.65 -25.60 0.57
N HIS A 460 -8.88 -24.39 0.04
CA HIS A 460 -8.62 -23.14 0.76
C HIS A 460 -9.79 -22.79 1.65
N LEU A 461 -9.52 -22.42 2.91
CA LEU A 461 -10.50 -21.88 3.84
C LEU A 461 -10.06 -20.49 4.31
N GLN A 462 -10.86 -19.46 4.05
CA GLN A 462 -10.57 -18.10 4.51
C GLN A 462 -11.80 -17.43 5.09
N SER A 463 -11.59 -16.58 6.09
CA SER A 463 -12.62 -15.74 6.68
C SER A 463 -12.48 -14.30 6.17
N VAL A 464 -13.52 -13.79 5.52
CA VAL A 464 -13.59 -12.44 4.96
C VAL A 464 -14.53 -11.60 5.80
N PRO A 465 -14.07 -10.49 6.43
CA PRO A 465 -14.94 -9.60 7.18
C PRO A 465 -16.07 -9.07 6.30
N VAL A 466 -17.32 -9.14 6.79
CA VAL A 466 -18.44 -8.51 6.10
C VAL A 466 -18.35 -7.01 6.31
N LEU A 467 -18.15 -6.25 5.24
CA LEU A 467 -17.99 -4.81 5.33
C LEU A 467 -19.26 -4.09 4.88
N LYS A 468 -19.80 -3.24 5.76
CA LYS A 468 -20.90 -2.34 5.46
C LYS A 468 -20.37 -1.09 4.72
N PRO A 469 -20.87 -0.76 3.52
CA PRO A 469 -20.57 0.49 2.82
C PRO A 469 -21.06 1.73 3.58
N ARG A 470 -20.48 2.90 3.28
CA ARG A 470 -20.78 4.16 3.99
C ARG A 470 -22.26 4.54 3.93
N ASP A 471 -22.86 4.41 2.75
CA ASP A 471 -24.21 4.91 2.45
C ASP A 471 -25.31 3.84 2.57
N MET A 472 -24.92 2.61 2.93
CA MET A 472 -25.87 1.53 3.18
C MET A 472 -26.61 1.76 4.50
N HIS A 473 -27.92 1.57 4.52
CA HIS A 473 -28.69 1.53 5.76
C HIS A 473 -28.68 0.11 6.33
N VAL A 474 -28.59 0.01 7.65
CA VAL A 474 -28.84 -1.24 8.38
C VAL A 474 -30.23 -1.17 9.01
N PRO A 475 -30.88 -2.32 9.24
CA PRO A 475 -32.23 -2.34 9.75
C PRO A 475 -32.25 -1.82 11.20
N ALA A 476 -33.41 -1.31 11.61
CA ALA A 476 -33.59 -0.71 12.93
C ALA A 476 -33.30 -1.72 14.06
N VAL A 477 -32.95 -1.18 15.22
CA VAL A 477 -32.83 -1.96 16.46
C VAL A 477 -34.14 -2.69 16.76
N ILE A 478 -34.03 -3.93 17.21
CA ILE A 478 -35.16 -4.70 17.69
C ILE A 478 -35.00 -5.03 19.17
N CYS A 479 -36.12 -5.34 19.80
CA CYS A 479 -36.14 -5.94 21.12
C CYS A 479 -36.54 -7.42 20.99
N THR A 480 -35.72 -8.32 21.52
CA THR A 480 -36.02 -9.75 21.65
C THR A 480 -36.23 -10.13 23.12
N ARG A 481 -36.89 -11.27 23.37
CA ARG A 481 -37.05 -11.85 24.72
C ARG A 481 -36.69 -13.34 24.73
N PRO A 482 -35.43 -13.71 25.00
CA PRO A 482 -35.11 -15.05 25.45
C PRO A 482 -35.77 -15.30 26.82
N ALA A 483 -35.81 -16.55 27.30
CA ALA A 483 -36.43 -16.92 28.59
C ALA A 483 -35.87 -16.17 29.84
N GLY A 484 -34.85 -15.31 29.68
CA GLY A 484 -34.20 -14.51 30.73
C GLY A 484 -34.47 -12.99 30.74
N GLY A 485 -35.28 -12.42 29.84
CA GLY A 485 -35.63 -10.98 29.88
C GLY A 485 -35.58 -10.27 28.52
N ALA A 486 -35.90 -8.97 28.48
CA ALA A 486 -35.85 -8.16 27.26
C ALA A 486 -34.40 -7.78 26.92
N ARG A 487 -33.97 -8.01 25.68
CA ARG A 487 -32.65 -7.62 25.17
C ARG A 487 -32.77 -6.86 23.86
N LEU A 488 -31.89 -5.88 23.64
CA LEU A 488 -31.78 -5.21 22.34
C LEU A 488 -30.84 -5.97 21.43
N VAL A 489 -31.17 -5.96 20.14
CA VAL A 489 -30.30 -6.47 19.08
C VAL A 489 -30.07 -5.36 18.07
N ARG A 490 -28.81 -4.97 17.89
CA ARG A 490 -28.40 -3.93 16.94
C ARG A 490 -27.50 -4.48 15.86
N VAL A 491 -27.77 -4.06 14.63
CA VAL A 491 -26.84 -4.21 13.52
C VAL A 491 -25.93 -3.00 13.46
N LEU A 492 -24.62 -3.20 13.54
CA LEU A 492 -23.60 -2.16 13.58
C LEU A 492 -22.68 -2.23 12.36
N PRO A 493 -22.09 -1.10 11.92
CA PRO A 493 -22.34 0.24 12.43
C PRO A 493 -23.64 0.84 11.86
N VAL A 494 -24.39 1.57 12.69
CA VAL A 494 -25.65 2.23 12.27
C VAL A 494 -25.41 3.30 11.21
N ARG A 495 -24.26 4.00 11.28
CA ARG A 495 -23.87 5.06 10.34
C ARG A 495 -22.42 4.88 9.90
N GLY A 496 -22.11 5.31 8.69
CA GLY A 496 -20.76 5.24 8.14
C GLY A 496 -20.38 3.83 7.67
N LYS A 497 -19.10 3.64 7.33
CA LYS A 497 -18.54 2.36 6.88
C LYS A 497 -17.90 1.60 8.04
N GLY A 498 -17.87 0.28 7.97
CA GLY A 498 -17.17 -0.55 8.95
C GLY A 498 -17.52 -2.03 8.84
N ALA A 499 -16.85 -2.86 9.64
CA ALA A 499 -17.19 -4.27 9.76
C ALA A 499 -18.59 -4.44 10.38
N LEU A 500 -19.40 -5.27 9.74
CA LEU A 500 -20.73 -5.61 10.20
C LEU A 500 -20.61 -6.37 11.53
N ALA A 501 -21.40 -5.98 12.51
CA ALA A 501 -21.46 -6.65 13.80
C ALA A 501 -22.89 -6.70 14.31
N LEU A 502 -23.20 -7.70 15.13
CA LEU A 502 -24.41 -7.77 15.93
C LEU A 502 -24.07 -7.47 17.38
N GLU A 503 -24.78 -6.53 17.99
CA GLU A 503 -24.69 -6.27 19.42
C GLU A 503 -25.96 -6.77 20.10
N LEU A 504 -25.80 -7.68 21.05
CA LEU A 504 -26.88 -8.26 21.86
C LEU A 504 -26.77 -7.71 23.30
N GLY A 505 -27.89 -7.27 23.89
CA GLY A 505 -27.93 -6.84 25.29
C GLY A 505 -27.26 -5.49 25.61
N GLY A 506 -26.87 -4.72 24.59
CA GLY A 506 -26.22 -3.41 24.77
C GLY A 506 -27.16 -2.34 25.36
N ALA A 507 -26.59 -1.40 26.14
CA ALA A 507 -27.33 -0.28 26.74
C ALA A 507 -28.06 0.58 25.71
N LEU A 508 -29.18 1.20 26.10
CA LEU A 508 -29.88 2.15 25.25
C LEU A 508 -28.99 3.31 24.82
N THR A 509 -29.10 3.69 23.56
CA THR A 509 -28.45 4.85 22.96
C THR A 509 -29.52 5.78 22.38
N HIS A 510 -29.18 7.05 22.17
CA HIS A 510 -30.10 7.98 21.51
C HIS A 510 -30.37 7.60 20.04
N ALA A 511 -29.56 6.74 19.42
CA ALA A 511 -29.76 6.28 18.05
C ALA A 511 -30.90 5.26 17.93
N ASP A 512 -31.33 4.66 19.05
CA ASP A 512 -32.45 3.71 19.10
C ASP A 512 -33.82 4.40 19.03
N PHE A 513 -33.83 5.74 19.09
CA PHE A 513 -35.03 6.58 19.02
C PHE A 513 -34.86 7.68 17.96
N PRO A 514 -34.72 7.32 16.67
CA PRO A 514 -34.44 8.29 15.61
C PRO A 514 -35.58 9.28 15.38
N ASP A 515 -36.82 8.87 15.69
CA ASP A 515 -38.05 9.62 15.43
C ASP A 515 -38.71 10.16 16.71
N ALA A 516 -37.91 10.38 17.76
CA ALA A 516 -38.43 10.99 18.97
C ALA A 516 -38.73 12.48 18.74
N GLU A 517 -39.96 12.88 19.04
CA GLU A 517 -40.50 14.22 18.85
C GLU A 517 -41.04 14.75 20.18
N VAL A 518 -41.00 16.06 20.34
CA VAL A 518 -41.65 16.74 21.46
C VAL A 518 -42.43 17.96 20.98
N ASP A 519 -43.65 18.10 21.50
CA ASP A 519 -44.49 19.28 21.38
C ASP A 519 -45.14 19.63 22.73
N LEU A 520 -45.90 20.73 22.75
CA LEU A 520 -46.65 21.18 23.93
C LEU A 520 -48.14 20.88 23.72
N GLY A 521 -48.68 19.98 24.54
CA GLY A 521 -50.08 19.61 24.55
C GLY A 521 -50.97 20.56 25.37
N ALA A 522 -52.28 20.33 25.31
CA ALA A 522 -53.27 21.08 26.10
C ALA A 522 -52.98 21.00 27.62
N GLY A 523 -53.25 22.09 28.34
CA GLY A 523 -53.01 22.13 29.79
C GLY A 523 -51.53 22.17 30.20
N ASN A 524 -50.64 22.65 29.32
CA ASN A 524 -49.21 22.86 29.59
C ASN A 524 -48.44 21.57 29.92
N ARG A 525 -48.76 20.48 29.20
CA ARG A 525 -48.09 19.19 29.33
C ARG A 525 -47.08 19.03 28.20
N LEU A 526 -45.89 18.52 28.52
CA LEU A 526 -44.93 18.10 27.50
C LEU A 526 -45.47 16.83 26.87
N ARG A 527 -45.77 16.86 25.59
CA ARG A 527 -46.16 15.67 24.86
C ARG A 527 -44.94 15.18 24.09
N VAL A 528 -44.58 13.93 24.37
CA VAL A 528 -43.46 13.25 23.72
C VAL A 528 -44.02 12.13 22.88
N ARG A 529 -43.56 12.05 21.63
CA ARG A 529 -43.87 10.97 20.71
C ARG A 529 -42.59 10.27 20.28
N THR A 530 -42.64 8.98 20.06
CA THR A 530 -41.51 8.21 19.51
C THR A 530 -42.03 6.94 18.87
N GLY A 531 -41.30 6.41 17.89
CA GLY A 531 -41.45 5.02 17.49
C GLY A 531 -41.05 4.08 18.63
N ALA A 532 -41.63 2.87 18.63
CA ALA A 532 -41.14 1.76 19.44
C ALA A 532 -40.18 0.91 18.59
N PRO A 533 -39.07 0.40 19.15
CA PRO A 533 -38.32 -0.67 18.50
C PRO A 533 -39.25 -1.82 18.16
N ALA A 534 -39.08 -2.43 16.98
CA ALA A 534 -39.87 -3.61 16.63
C ALA A 534 -39.57 -4.72 17.65
N VAL A 535 -40.64 -5.35 18.15
CA VAL A 535 -40.54 -6.42 19.15
C VAL A 535 -40.70 -7.74 18.43
N HIS A 536 -39.70 -8.60 18.55
CA HIS A 536 -39.71 -9.93 17.94
C HIS A 536 -39.57 -11.00 19.03
N GLY A 537 -40.54 -11.92 19.08
CA GLY A 537 -40.66 -12.97 20.09
C GLY A 537 -42.02 -12.98 20.80
N PRO A 538 -42.31 -14.01 21.62
CA PRO A 538 -43.60 -14.13 22.32
C PRO A 538 -43.75 -13.11 23.48
N GLY A 539 -44.91 -12.45 23.56
CA GLY A 539 -45.31 -11.58 24.68
C GLY A 539 -45.60 -10.11 24.31
N PRO A 540 -46.15 -9.31 25.23
CA PRO A 540 -46.48 -7.90 24.97
C PRO A 540 -45.21 -7.04 24.88
N ALA A 541 -45.16 -6.00 24.05
CA ALA A 541 -44.03 -5.09 23.97
C ALA A 541 -43.58 -4.56 25.35
N PRO A 542 -42.27 -4.38 25.61
CA PRO A 542 -41.83 -3.78 26.88
C PRO A 542 -42.43 -2.38 27.03
N ALA A 543 -42.85 -2.05 28.25
CA ALA A 543 -43.33 -0.72 28.54
C ALA A 543 -42.20 0.30 28.32
N MET A 544 -42.55 1.43 27.72
CA MET A 544 -41.61 2.53 27.50
C MET A 544 -42.03 3.72 28.34
N SER A 545 -41.06 4.49 28.81
CA SER A 545 -41.33 5.66 29.64
C SER A 545 -40.50 6.87 29.23
N VAL A 546 -41.10 8.05 29.35
CA VAL A 546 -40.36 9.31 29.41
C VAL A 546 -39.98 9.56 30.87
N VAL A 547 -38.69 9.76 31.10
CA VAL A 547 -38.14 10.04 32.43
C VAL A 547 -37.54 11.43 32.43
N LEU A 548 -38.06 12.33 33.26
CA LEU A 548 -37.46 13.64 33.51
C LEU A 548 -36.67 13.59 34.81
N ARG A 549 -35.38 13.95 34.76
CA ARG A 549 -34.49 14.01 35.93
C ARG A 549 -34.06 15.43 36.25
N HIS A 550 -34.11 15.81 37.51
CA HIS A 550 -33.67 17.13 37.96
C HIS A 550 -32.14 17.23 38.04
N SER A 551 -31.56 18.33 37.54
CA SER A 551 -30.11 18.47 37.36
C SER A 551 -29.28 18.62 38.66
N ARG A 552 -29.92 18.71 39.83
CA ARG A 552 -29.25 18.91 41.14
C ARG A 552 -29.80 18.03 42.27
N HIS A 553 -30.83 17.23 41.99
CA HIS A 553 -31.49 16.40 43.00
C HIS A 553 -31.78 15.06 42.37
N GLU A 554 -30.96 14.06 42.67
CA GLU A 554 -31.02 12.75 42.02
C GLU A 554 -32.34 12.02 42.28
N ASP A 555 -32.90 12.17 43.48
CA ASP A 555 -34.21 11.58 43.86
C ASP A 555 -35.41 12.27 43.20
N ALA A 556 -35.21 13.42 42.53
CA ALA A 556 -36.29 14.15 41.89
C ALA A 556 -36.47 13.69 40.44
N VAL A 557 -37.32 12.68 40.27
CA VAL A 557 -37.64 12.04 38.98
C VAL A 557 -39.15 12.13 38.70
N ILE A 558 -39.52 12.43 37.46
CA ILE A 558 -40.91 12.35 36.97
C ILE A 558 -40.93 11.32 35.85
N ARG A 559 -41.77 10.30 35.96
CA ARG A 559 -41.94 9.25 34.95
C ARG A 559 -43.34 9.32 34.36
N ALA A 560 -43.44 9.16 33.04
CA ALA A 560 -44.71 9.01 32.34
C ALA A 560 -44.59 7.89 31.31
N GLU A 561 -45.51 6.92 31.37
CA GLU A 561 -45.53 5.80 30.45
C GLU A 561 -46.00 6.22 29.05
N LEU A 562 -45.32 5.71 28.04
CA LEU A 562 -45.64 5.88 26.63
C LEU A 562 -46.74 4.88 26.24
N ARG A 563 -47.87 5.41 25.76
CA ARG A 563 -49.06 4.63 25.34
C ARG A 563 -49.19 4.66 23.81
N PRO A 564 -49.82 3.66 23.17
CA PRO A 564 -50.11 3.70 21.73
C PRO A 564 -50.80 5.01 21.29
N ASP A 565 -50.34 5.60 20.18
CA ASP A 565 -50.88 6.79 19.50
C ASP A 565 -51.31 6.41 18.06
N GLU A 566 -51.34 7.36 17.11
CA GLU A 566 -51.50 7.10 15.66
C GLU A 566 -50.68 5.88 15.18
N PRO A 567 -51.07 5.20 14.08
CA PRO A 567 -50.53 3.88 13.72
C PRO A 567 -48.99 3.85 13.74
N ALA A 568 -48.43 2.98 14.58
CA ALA A 568 -46.99 2.75 14.79
C ALA A 568 -46.20 3.79 15.63
N ARG A 569 -46.84 4.68 16.41
CA ARG A 569 -46.15 5.55 17.38
C ARG A 569 -46.66 5.38 18.81
N LEU A 570 -45.80 5.74 19.77
CA LEU A 570 -46.15 5.86 21.19
C LEU A 570 -46.15 7.33 21.63
N ARG A 571 -47.00 7.68 22.61
CA ARG A 571 -47.17 9.02 23.16
C ARG A 571 -47.23 9.01 24.69
N ALA A 572 -46.55 9.97 25.31
CA ALA A 572 -46.65 10.26 26.74
C ALA A 572 -46.94 11.75 26.94
N GLU A 573 -47.79 12.07 27.92
CA GLU A 573 -48.01 13.45 28.36
C GLU A 573 -47.46 13.65 29.77
N VAL A 574 -46.40 14.45 29.89
CA VAL A 574 -45.68 14.71 31.13
C VAL A 574 -46.11 16.05 31.71
N SER A 575 -46.68 16.02 32.93
CA SER A 575 -47.02 17.24 33.67
C SER A 575 -45.87 17.69 34.56
N LEU A 576 -45.43 18.94 34.38
CA LEU A 576 -44.43 19.58 35.23
C LEU A 576 -45.04 20.48 36.33
N ALA A 577 -46.36 20.46 36.51
CA ALA A 577 -47.05 21.36 37.44
C ALA A 577 -46.54 21.23 38.89
N ARG A 578 -46.24 20.00 39.34
CA ARG A 578 -45.72 19.69 40.68
C ARG A 578 -44.20 19.57 40.74
N ALA A 579 -43.49 19.80 39.64
CA ALA A 579 -42.05 19.67 39.57
C ALA A 579 -41.33 20.68 40.49
N ARG A 580 -40.17 20.30 41.02
CA ARG A 580 -39.27 21.21 41.75
C ARG A 580 -38.71 22.29 40.81
N THR A 581 -38.44 23.46 41.38
CA THR A 581 -37.79 24.57 40.68
C THR A 581 -36.37 24.19 40.28
N GLY A 582 -36.02 24.34 39.00
CA GLY A 582 -34.71 24.02 38.45
C GLY A 582 -34.79 23.41 37.05
N ARG A 583 -33.65 22.89 36.57
CA ARG A 583 -33.53 22.29 35.24
C ARG A 583 -33.83 20.80 35.30
N TRP A 584 -34.60 20.33 34.32
CA TRP A 584 -35.00 18.95 34.12
C TRP A 584 -34.54 18.51 32.74
N ALA A 585 -33.89 17.36 32.64
CA ALA A 585 -33.49 16.75 31.37
C ALA A 585 -34.38 15.53 31.09
N ALA A 586 -34.77 15.35 29.83
CA ALA A 586 -35.59 14.23 29.40
C ALA A 586 -34.75 13.04 28.92
N TYR A 587 -35.23 11.86 29.28
CA TYR A 587 -34.67 10.56 28.94
C TYR A 587 -35.79 9.66 28.44
N LEU A 588 -35.45 8.71 27.57
CA LEU A 588 -36.32 7.61 27.18
C LEU A 588 -35.81 6.33 27.85
N GLU A 589 -36.75 5.49 28.27
CA GLU A 589 -36.48 4.24 28.94
C GLU A 589 -37.34 3.14 28.34
N ILE A 590 -36.77 1.94 28.24
CA ILE A 590 -37.48 0.72 27.90
C ILE A 590 -37.33 -0.21 29.12
N ASP A 591 -38.44 -0.61 29.73
CA ASP A 591 -38.41 -1.40 30.95
C ASP A 591 -37.73 -2.75 30.71
N GLY A 592 -36.78 -3.08 31.59
CA GLY A 592 -35.96 -4.29 31.48
C GLY A 592 -34.74 -4.18 30.56
N VAL A 593 -34.51 -3.02 29.94
CA VAL A 593 -33.41 -2.80 28.99
C VAL A 593 -32.52 -1.65 29.48
N GLY A 594 -31.58 -1.97 30.37
CA GLY A 594 -30.63 -0.99 30.92
C GLY A 594 -31.30 0.21 31.62
N GLY A 595 -30.57 1.32 31.72
CA GLY A 595 -31.07 2.57 32.31
C GLY A 595 -31.60 3.58 31.28
N PRO A 596 -32.35 4.62 31.70
CA PRO A 596 -32.85 5.67 30.81
C PRO A 596 -31.74 6.36 30.02
N VAL A 597 -31.92 6.50 28.71
CA VAL A 597 -30.98 7.19 27.83
C VAL A 597 -31.44 8.60 27.49
N ARG A 598 -30.49 9.53 27.40
CA ARG A 598 -30.77 10.90 26.96
C ARG A 598 -31.03 10.89 25.45
N ALA A 599 -32.30 10.86 25.07
CA ALA A 599 -32.72 10.87 23.68
C ALA A 599 -32.50 12.23 23.01
N ARG A 600 -32.42 12.22 21.67
CA ARG A 600 -32.52 13.42 20.84
C ARG A 600 -33.95 13.55 20.35
N PHE A 601 -34.50 14.75 20.45
CA PHE A 601 -35.87 15.09 20.08
C PHE A 601 -35.85 16.13 18.96
N THR A 602 -36.74 15.97 17.98
CA THR A 602 -37.10 17.01 17.01
C THR A 602 -38.33 17.78 17.48
N GLU A 603 -38.50 19.02 16.98
CA GLU A 603 -39.72 19.81 17.25
C GLU A 603 -40.88 19.25 16.45
N GLY A 604 -42.00 18.96 17.13
CA GLY A 604 -43.27 18.63 16.50
C GLY A 604 -44.02 19.88 15.99
N SER A 605 -45.31 19.72 15.64
CA SER A 605 -46.16 20.83 15.22
C SER A 605 -46.51 21.77 16.38
N GLY A 606 -45.66 22.77 16.61
CA GLY A 606 -45.87 23.83 17.60
C GLY A 606 -44.58 24.22 18.32
N VAL A 607 -44.18 25.49 18.18
CA VAL A 607 -42.91 26.02 18.72
C VAL A 607 -42.81 25.80 20.23
N PRO A 608 -41.70 25.25 20.78
CA PRO A 608 -41.45 25.18 22.21
C PRO A 608 -41.06 26.56 22.77
N GLY A 609 -42.04 27.48 22.80
CA GLY A 609 -41.91 28.79 23.43
C GLY A 609 -42.02 28.71 24.97
N PRO A 610 -41.69 29.79 25.70
CA PRO A 610 -41.89 29.85 27.15
C PRO A 610 -43.39 29.77 27.48
N VAL A 611 -43.77 28.85 28.37
CA VAL A 611 -45.16 28.63 28.79
C VAL A 611 -45.34 28.89 30.28
N THR A 612 -46.41 29.57 30.69
CA THR A 612 -46.73 29.73 32.12
C THR A 612 -47.69 28.62 32.54
N ALA A 613 -47.35 27.85 33.59
CA ALA A 613 -48.15 26.70 34.03
C ALA A 613 -48.51 26.81 35.52
N SER A 614 -49.81 26.91 35.86
CA SER A 614 -50.30 26.66 37.22
C SER A 614 -51.81 26.48 37.36
N TRP A 615 -52.24 25.73 38.38
CA TRP A 615 -53.57 25.78 39.01
C TRP A 615 -53.66 26.90 40.10
N ALA A 616 -52.50 27.42 40.56
CA ALA A 616 -52.37 28.61 41.41
C ALA A 616 -51.07 29.39 41.06
N PRO A 617 -51.15 30.67 40.64
CA PRO A 617 -50.04 31.42 40.03
C PRO A 617 -48.92 31.87 41.00
N PRO A 618 -47.68 32.16 40.50
CA PRO A 618 -47.19 32.00 39.13
C PRO A 618 -45.92 31.12 39.06
N ARG A 619 -46.03 29.85 38.65
CA ARG A 619 -44.88 29.06 38.19
C ARG A 619 -44.73 29.20 36.67
N ARG A 620 -43.51 29.41 36.17
CA ARG A 620 -43.22 29.51 34.73
C ARG A 620 -42.35 28.35 34.26
N LEU A 621 -42.75 27.75 33.15
CA LEU A 621 -42.07 26.64 32.51
C LEU A 621 -41.42 27.11 31.21
N HIS A 622 -40.10 26.99 31.13
CA HIS A 622 -39.35 27.27 29.91
C HIS A 622 -38.85 25.95 29.34
N VAL A 623 -39.32 25.57 28.15
CA VAL A 623 -38.90 24.36 27.45
C VAL A 623 -37.95 24.76 26.33
N ARG A 624 -36.84 24.04 26.17
CA ARG A 624 -35.90 24.27 25.07
C ARG A 624 -35.24 22.96 24.62
N LEU A 625 -34.86 22.91 23.35
CA LEU A 625 -33.99 21.88 22.80
C LEU A 625 -32.58 22.45 22.66
N ASP A 626 -31.63 21.90 23.41
CA ASP A 626 -30.19 22.22 23.28
C ASP A 626 -29.52 21.06 22.52
N ASP A 627 -29.01 21.29 21.32
CA ASP A 627 -28.46 20.22 20.45
C ASP A 627 -29.40 19.02 20.29
N ALA A 628 -30.68 19.31 19.99
CA ALA A 628 -31.78 18.35 19.95
C ALA A 628 -32.03 17.60 21.28
N ARG A 629 -31.54 18.06 22.44
CA ARG A 629 -31.83 17.45 23.75
C ARG A 629 -32.82 18.29 24.53
N LEU A 630 -33.93 17.67 24.95
CA LEU A 630 -34.99 18.34 25.69
C LEU A 630 -34.57 18.68 27.12
N THR A 631 -34.60 19.99 27.42
CA THR A 631 -34.41 20.55 28.76
C THR A 631 -35.59 21.43 29.13
N ALA A 632 -36.20 21.16 30.29
CA ALA A 632 -37.28 21.96 30.85
C ALA A 632 -36.80 22.70 32.11
N LEU A 633 -36.94 24.02 32.14
CA LEU A 633 -36.62 24.87 33.28
C LEU A 633 -37.92 25.31 33.96
N VAL A 634 -38.11 24.84 35.20
CA VAL A 634 -39.24 25.24 36.05
C VAL A 634 -38.78 26.37 36.96
N THR A 635 -39.42 27.53 36.87
CA THR A 635 -39.13 28.70 37.72
C THR A 635 -40.34 29.07 38.57
N ASP A 636 -40.05 29.54 39.78
CA ASP A 636 -41.04 30.11 40.70
C ASP A 636 -40.66 31.57 40.99
N PRO A 637 -41.17 32.54 40.22
CA PRO A 637 -40.84 33.96 40.37
C PRO A 637 -41.07 34.51 41.79
N VAL A 638 -42.06 34.00 42.55
CA VAL A 638 -42.33 34.44 43.93
C VAL A 638 -41.23 33.95 44.86
N ARG A 639 -40.89 32.66 44.78
CA ARG A 639 -39.79 32.07 45.56
C ARG A 639 -38.43 32.65 45.18
N ARG A 640 -38.23 33.00 43.90
CA ARG A 640 -37.02 33.67 43.39
C ARG A 640 -36.90 35.11 43.89
N ARG A 641 -38.01 35.88 43.94
CA ARG A 641 -38.03 37.23 44.55
C ARG A 641 -37.79 37.18 46.06
N LEU A 642 -38.41 36.25 46.78
CA LEU A 642 -38.20 36.05 48.23
C LEU A 642 -36.76 35.60 48.56
N GLY A 643 -36.17 34.71 47.75
CA GLY A 643 -34.77 34.33 47.86
C GLY A 643 -33.79 35.46 47.52
N GLY A 644 -34.14 36.32 46.56
CA GLY A 644 -33.39 37.54 46.24
C GLY A 644 -33.47 38.60 47.34
N LEU A 645 -34.63 38.75 47.98
CA LEU A 645 -34.83 39.57 49.18
C LEU A 645 -34.02 39.03 50.36
N ARG A 646 -34.07 37.72 50.64
CA ARG A 646 -33.24 37.09 51.69
C ARG A 646 -31.74 37.25 51.43
N ARG A 647 -31.27 37.12 50.18
CA ARG A 647 -29.86 37.37 49.81
C ARG A 647 -29.46 38.85 49.86
N ARG A 648 -30.40 39.78 49.66
CA ARG A 648 -30.19 41.22 49.88
C ARG A 648 -30.12 41.55 51.37
N TRP A 649 -30.99 40.94 52.18
CA TRP A 649 -31.00 41.11 53.64
C TRP A 649 -29.78 40.48 54.30
N SER A 650 -29.18 39.44 53.72
CA SER A 650 -27.91 38.86 54.18
C SER A 650 -26.66 39.53 53.57
N ARG A 651 -26.80 40.62 52.81
CA ARG A 651 -25.70 41.37 52.16
C ARG A 651 -25.81 42.89 52.36
N THR A 652 -26.48 43.32 53.41
CA THR A 652 -26.38 44.69 53.90
C THR A 652 -25.63 44.59 55.24
N PRO A 653 -24.54 45.35 55.45
CA PRO A 653 -23.50 45.05 56.44
C PRO A 653 -23.98 44.93 57.88
#